data_AF-A0A1Q9CG93-F1
#
_entry.id   AF-A0A1Q9CG93-F1
#
_cell.length_a   1.000
_cell.length_b   1.000
_cell.length_c   1.000
_cell.angle_alpha   90.00
_cell.angle_beta   90.00
_cell.angle_gamma   90.00
#
_symmetry.space_group_name_H-M   'P 1'
#
loop_
_entity.id
_entity.type
_entity.pdbx_description
1 polymer ?
#
loop_
_entity_poly.entity_id
_entity_poly.type
_entity_poly.pdbx_seq_one_letter_code
_entity_poly.pdbx_strand_id
1 'polypeptide(L)'
;MASAQSIQNCTDTVHNANEREEAIGVDAGPTGKTTKVEHLDVLADKAFVIFMSTLLLTQLLDLQGLVWPASPQRWENFLLLWVPGLVGNYASLPVIAKLSEKLQPRKKPVQLYRASLIVGNFNWLVMIPIASWLVAPCLPRQQASTHWTREVFKAVLHLILSEMWFDAIHWCCHHSRFVYKHVHSHHHRINDPHVLNASYQHPLEMFLITMGTIWVGAFVIPSHAATIAWQGVLIMVAGNYGHSGMTSIHDDHHRCPKGRYGFCYCTDMLLRTYHFEGLANGITKRRMLKGRNLRRSKHGRAKQMRCGWMPLCLCSSGPHGNGWLCTLASSPWHSSPSRMCPPSLALSFMLLNLIEWRSAVEIRGGAEGPRQLVVMELGSPCFLQPVLPKPPREAQQAAAAPSSLRDGRSRWEAPSFGASALLALAALHRRKAGVVRASRGSAVAVRAADADAWRRGFREADELEDGYYFMDVEGIPADLSGTYFRNGPGKFKEGDSQVAHELDGDGFILAISFKDGQVCVRHRLVQTQGLLRDKFAKRIFAKGFYGTPPGEGGSALDARKGFPKHTANAGMTFWEDQLLAVGTAGSKKPFQIDPACLGTVLGNEDEGSWNLDGALDSETGFGSCPKVCGTEGCLSFIDQIPSLGSTTVKYLEFAPGAWRPRYPKPREFSVGGFTRFADFAITPKWLVLAKPPLKADGLGAAFGKTFAEVLEFDPSGTAELIFATRLRRDEQEVTVPVDALVCEEFANAFEDGGRVVVDLVAAERWDLGKVDPGPRWEVQDPTQVPKRSLVRYEVDLSTKTFTKRSLCDRHLGFTSVNPAYNGKKHRFVFAAVAHSDVGPYGGVAKIDVESGEIDEWLGGASEFFGEPLFVPKEGLDGEEDGYLISVSFDGQEDKSSVLIFDAKSISQGPVCQFPLQTAVPYGLKACWVPDLAYTPEEMKRKTTLLRMFVKKSTEWNAMEMGFSSFGGQALFQKQGVKMR
;
A
#
# COMPACT_ATOMS: atom_id res chain seq x y z
N MET A 1 -7.30 26.51 -22.72
CA MET A 1 -6.81 27.80 -23.26
C MET A 1 -5.33 28.02 -22.95
N ALA A 2 -4.84 27.90 -21.72
CA ALA A 2 -3.42 28.08 -21.38
C ALA A 2 -2.43 27.25 -22.24
N SER A 3 -2.82 26.06 -22.68
CA SER A 3 -2.04 25.21 -23.59
C SER A 3 -1.82 25.81 -25.00
N ALA A 4 -2.76 26.59 -25.52
CA ALA A 4 -2.65 27.18 -26.86
C ALA A 4 -1.57 28.29 -26.91
N GLN A 5 -1.52 29.12 -25.86
CA GLN A 5 -0.50 30.18 -25.74
C GLN A 5 0.92 29.60 -25.71
N SER A 6 1.10 28.47 -25.01
CA SER A 6 2.40 27.80 -24.92
C SER A 6 2.81 27.13 -26.24
N ILE A 7 1.86 26.71 -27.07
CA ILE A 7 2.11 26.15 -28.41
C ILE A 7 2.50 27.26 -29.40
N GLN A 8 1.82 28.41 -29.37
CA GLN A 8 2.18 29.58 -30.18
C GLN A 8 3.65 29.96 -29.92
N ASN A 9 4.01 30.15 -28.63
CA ASN A 9 5.38 30.47 -28.22
C ASN A 9 6.42 29.42 -28.67
N CYS A 10 6.11 28.13 -28.61
CA CYS A 10 7.02 27.07 -29.10
C CYS A 10 7.16 27.09 -30.63
N THR A 11 6.07 27.34 -31.37
CA THR A 11 6.07 27.38 -32.84
C THR A 11 6.87 28.58 -33.33
N ASP A 12 6.65 29.75 -32.71
CA ASP A 12 7.38 30.99 -32.99
C ASP A 12 8.87 30.84 -32.65
N THR A 13 9.21 30.13 -31.56
CA THR A 13 10.62 29.86 -31.19
C THR A 13 11.33 28.98 -32.23
N VAL A 14 10.63 28.00 -32.82
CA VAL A 14 11.18 27.13 -33.89
C VAL A 14 11.28 27.87 -35.22
N HIS A 15 10.31 28.74 -35.55
CA HIS A 15 10.36 29.54 -36.79
C HIS A 15 11.52 30.57 -36.75
N ASN A 16 11.67 31.29 -35.63
CA ASN A 16 12.79 32.23 -35.41
C ASN A 16 14.17 31.55 -35.38
N ALA A 17 14.25 30.23 -35.12
CA ALA A 17 15.50 29.48 -35.19
C ALA A 17 15.92 29.21 -36.65
N ASN A 18 14.97 28.94 -37.54
CA ASN A 18 15.24 28.68 -38.96
C ASN A 18 15.66 29.96 -39.71
N GLU A 19 14.99 31.10 -39.48
CA GLU A 19 15.36 32.38 -40.13
C GLU A 19 16.79 32.84 -39.75
N ARG A 20 17.26 32.48 -38.56
CA ARG A 20 18.64 32.76 -38.11
C ARG A 20 19.71 31.88 -38.75
N GLU A 21 19.37 30.68 -39.22
CA GLU A 21 20.31 29.85 -39.98
C GLU A 21 20.38 30.25 -41.47
N GLU A 22 19.28 30.71 -42.09
CA GLU A 22 19.32 31.24 -43.48
C GLU A 22 20.09 32.57 -43.60
N ALA A 23 20.11 33.40 -42.54
CA ALA A 23 20.88 34.64 -42.52
C ALA A 23 22.41 34.46 -42.43
N ILE A 24 22.90 33.26 -42.09
CA ILE A 24 24.33 32.94 -41.98
C ILE A 24 24.71 32.07 -43.17
N GLY A 25 25.06 32.71 -44.28
CA GLY A 25 25.52 32.02 -45.49
C GLY A 25 26.80 31.22 -45.25
N VAL A 26 26.67 29.91 -45.03
CA VAL A 26 27.79 28.96 -44.92
C VAL A 26 27.93 28.19 -46.23
N ASP A 27 29.05 28.44 -46.91
CA ASP A 27 29.38 27.85 -48.21
C ASP A 27 29.60 26.33 -48.10
N ALA A 28 28.96 25.56 -48.98
CA ALA A 28 28.81 24.11 -48.81
C ALA A 28 29.96 23.29 -49.45
N GLY A 29 31.05 23.12 -48.71
CA GLY A 29 32.13 22.18 -49.07
C GLY A 29 31.68 20.70 -49.11
N PRO A 30 32.22 19.85 -49.99
CA PRO A 30 31.62 18.56 -50.36
C PRO A 30 31.89 17.40 -49.38
N THR A 31 31.90 17.62 -48.05
CA THR A 31 31.95 16.54 -47.05
C THR A 31 31.16 16.84 -45.76
N GLY A 32 29.89 16.40 -45.75
CA GLY A 32 29.21 15.91 -44.55
C GLY A 32 28.74 16.90 -43.49
N LYS A 33 27.42 17.18 -43.47
CA LYS A 33 26.52 17.13 -42.28
C LYS A 33 25.10 17.58 -42.67
N THR A 34 24.20 16.63 -42.94
CA THR A 34 22.76 16.87 -43.14
C THR A 34 21.89 16.14 -42.12
N THR A 35 22.46 15.81 -40.95
CA THR A 35 21.84 14.92 -39.95
C THR A 35 21.06 15.61 -38.83
N LYS A 36 21.22 16.91 -38.58
CA LYS A 36 20.52 17.57 -37.45
C LYS A 36 19.05 17.90 -37.71
N VAL A 37 18.73 18.41 -38.91
CA VAL A 37 17.35 18.83 -39.24
C VAL A 37 16.42 17.61 -39.37
N GLU A 38 16.85 16.53 -40.05
CA GLU A 38 16.07 15.29 -40.20
C GLU A 38 15.72 14.61 -38.84
N HIS A 39 16.49 14.85 -37.77
CA HIS A 39 16.26 14.24 -36.44
C HIS A 39 15.17 14.96 -35.62
N LEU A 40 14.94 16.25 -35.83
CA LEU A 40 13.92 17.04 -35.12
C LEU A 40 12.51 16.70 -35.64
N ASP A 41 12.34 16.57 -36.95
CA ASP A 41 11.12 16.10 -37.61
C ASP A 41 10.62 14.77 -37.04
N VAL A 42 11.52 13.80 -36.85
CA VAL A 42 11.17 12.45 -36.35
C VAL A 42 10.77 12.46 -34.86
N LEU A 43 11.23 13.45 -34.09
CA LEU A 43 10.80 13.66 -32.70
C LEU A 43 9.44 14.38 -32.64
N ALA A 44 9.21 15.36 -33.51
CA ALA A 44 7.90 16.01 -33.67
C ALA A 44 6.83 15.00 -34.12
N ASP A 45 7.10 14.18 -35.13
CA ASP A 45 6.22 13.09 -35.60
C ASP A 45 5.87 12.12 -34.44
N LYS A 46 6.84 11.76 -33.59
CA LYS A 46 6.60 10.89 -32.42
C LYS A 46 5.75 11.56 -31.34
N ALA A 47 6.03 12.82 -31.01
CA ALA A 47 5.25 13.58 -30.02
C ALA A 47 3.80 13.80 -30.49
N PHE A 48 3.62 14.16 -31.76
CA PHE A 48 2.30 14.33 -32.38
C PHE A 48 1.50 13.02 -32.39
N VAL A 49 2.13 11.89 -32.71
CA VAL A 49 1.47 10.57 -32.67
C VAL A 49 1.04 10.20 -31.25
N ILE A 50 1.90 10.39 -30.24
CA ILE A 50 1.53 10.12 -28.83
C ILE A 50 0.37 11.04 -28.41
N PHE A 51 0.47 12.34 -28.68
CA PHE A 51 -0.57 13.32 -28.35
C PHE A 51 -1.92 13.01 -29.02
N MET A 52 -1.94 12.75 -30.33
CA MET A 52 -3.16 12.39 -31.05
C MET A 52 -3.73 11.04 -30.60
N SER A 53 -2.88 10.06 -30.26
CA SER A 53 -3.32 8.79 -29.69
C SER A 53 -4.02 8.99 -28.35
N THR A 54 -3.42 9.76 -27.44
CA THR A 54 -3.99 10.08 -26.12
C THR A 54 -5.27 10.91 -26.27
N LEU A 55 -5.29 11.91 -27.16
CA LEU A 55 -6.44 12.78 -27.39
C LEU A 55 -7.65 11.99 -27.94
N LEU A 56 -7.41 11.11 -28.93
CA LEU A 56 -8.44 10.23 -29.48
C LEU A 56 -8.90 9.20 -28.44
N LEU A 57 -8.00 8.69 -27.58
CA LEU A 57 -8.35 7.83 -26.45
C LEU A 57 -9.32 8.54 -25.51
N THR A 58 -9.01 9.78 -25.09
CA THR A 58 -9.91 10.58 -24.23
C THR A 58 -11.25 10.87 -24.90
N GLN A 59 -11.29 11.25 -26.18
CA GLN A 59 -12.56 11.53 -26.85
C GLN A 59 -13.40 10.27 -27.12
N LEU A 60 -12.80 9.11 -27.36
CA LEU A 60 -13.51 7.83 -27.41
C LEU A 60 -14.04 7.40 -26.04
N LEU A 61 -13.33 7.76 -24.96
CA LEU A 61 -13.77 7.53 -23.58
C LEU A 61 -14.83 8.53 -23.10
N ASP A 62 -14.95 9.72 -23.70
CA ASP A 62 -16.04 10.68 -23.43
C ASP A 62 -17.35 10.35 -24.19
N LEU A 63 -17.29 9.57 -25.28
CA LEU A 63 -18.44 9.19 -26.10
C LEU A 63 -19.37 8.11 -25.48
N GLN A 64 -19.33 7.95 -24.15
CA GLN A 64 -20.05 6.91 -23.38
C GLN A 64 -21.57 6.88 -23.60
N GLY A 65 -22.18 7.96 -24.10
CA GLY A 65 -23.64 8.09 -24.25
C GLY A 65 -24.26 7.61 -25.55
N LEU A 66 -23.51 7.36 -26.65
CA LEU A 66 -24.13 7.23 -27.99
C LEU A 66 -23.91 5.92 -28.77
N VAL A 67 -22.85 5.13 -28.52
CA VAL A 67 -22.55 3.92 -29.34
C VAL A 67 -22.06 2.71 -28.51
N TRP A 68 -21.99 2.83 -27.18
CA TRP A 68 -21.19 1.95 -26.31
C TRP A 68 -22.07 1.12 -25.31
N PRO A 69 -21.60 0.05 -24.62
CA PRO A 69 -22.46 -1.07 -24.28
C PRO A 69 -23.10 -0.91 -22.89
N ALA A 70 -24.34 -1.37 -22.78
CA ALA A 70 -25.09 -1.37 -21.53
C ALA A 70 -24.60 -2.34 -20.43
N SER A 71 -23.40 -2.96 -20.53
CA SER A 71 -22.90 -3.88 -19.50
C SER A 71 -21.38 -3.82 -19.24
N PRO A 72 -20.92 -3.78 -17.97
CA PRO A 72 -19.50 -3.72 -17.61
C PRO A 72 -18.65 -4.86 -18.19
N GLN A 73 -19.20 -6.08 -18.26
CA GLN A 73 -18.46 -7.24 -18.79
C GLN A 73 -18.00 -7.07 -20.24
N ARG A 74 -18.77 -6.36 -21.08
CA ARG A 74 -18.40 -6.07 -22.47
C ARG A 74 -17.24 -5.07 -22.55
N TRP A 75 -17.24 -4.08 -21.66
CA TRP A 75 -16.15 -3.11 -21.50
C TRP A 75 -14.84 -3.79 -21.09
N GLU A 76 -14.88 -4.66 -20.08
CA GLU A 76 -13.71 -5.44 -19.64
C GLU A 76 -13.13 -6.28 -20.78
N ASN A 77 -13.97 -7.04 -21.48
CA ASN A 77 -13.57 -7.85 -22.62
C ASN A 77 -12.96 -7.00 -23.75
N PHE A 78 -13.56 -5.85 -24.08
CA PHE A 78 -13.04 -4.92 -25.08
C PHE A 78 -11.63 -4.41 -24.72
N LEU A 79 -11.44 -3.92 -23.50
CA LEU A 79 -10.16 -3.37 -23.05
C LEU A 79 -9.06 -4.43 -22.99
N LEU A 80 -9.39 -5.65 -22.55
CA LEU A 80 -8.46 -6.78 -22.47
C LEU A 80 -7.98 -7.28 -23.84
N LEU A 81 -8.76 -7.09 -24.91
CA LEU A 81 -8.35 -7.46 -26.27
C LEU A 81 -7.52 -6.38 -26.97
N TRP A 82 -7.73 -5.11 -26.65
CA TRP A 82 -7.06 -3.97 -27.32
C TRP A 82 -5.81 -3.49 -26.58
N VAL A 83 -5.93 -3.14 -25.30
CA VAL A 83 -4.89 -2.42 -24.56
C VAL A 83 -3.58 -3.22 -24.46
N PRO A 84 -3.58 -4.53 -24.17
CA PRO A 84 -2.32 -5.28 -24.05
C PRO A 84 -1.57 -5.42 -25.37
N GLY A 85 -2.27 -5.56 -26.50
CA GLY A 85 -1.65 -5.53 -27.83
C GLY A 85 -1.05 -4.16 -28.15
N LEU A 86 -1.77 -3.08 -27.84
CA LEU A 86 -1.32 -1.70 -28.01
C LEU A 86 -0.05 -1.43 -27.19
N VAL A 87 -0.04 -1.85 -25.92
CA VAL A 87 1.13 -1.76 -25.02
C VAL A 87 2.30 -2.57 -25.56
N GLY A 88 2.09 -3.81 -25.99
CA GLY A 88 3.15 -4.64 -26.60
C GLY A 88 3.77 -4.00 -27.84
N ASN A 89 2.96 -3.32 -28.66
CA ASN A 89 3.44 -2.59 -29.83
C ASN A 89 4.38 -1.44 -29.41
N TYR A 90 3.88 -0.48 -28.63
CA TYR A 90 4.65 0.73 -28.32
C TYR A 90 5.78 0.53 -27.32
N ALA A 91 5.68 -0.44 -26.40
CA ALA A 91 6.76 -0.73 -25.45
C ALA A 91 7.99 -1.36 -26.11
N SER A 92 7.80 -2.18 -27.17
CA SER A 92 8.90 -2.85 -27.86
C SER A 92 9.63 -1.97 -28.89
N LEU A 93 8.90 -1.02 -29.49
CA LEU A 93 9.40 -0.22 -30.61
C LEU A 93 10.73 0.52 -30.34
N PRO A 94 10.95 1.25 -29.22
CA PRO A 94 12.18 2.00 -29.00
C PRO A 94 13.44 1.13 -28.92
N VAL A 95 13.32 -0.06 -28.32
CA VAL A 95 14.44 -0.99 -28.11
C VAL A 95 14.77 -1.73 -29.41
N ILE A 96 13.75 -2.29 -30.08
CA ILE A 96 13.95 -3.06 -31.30
C ILE A 96 14.38 -2.15 -32.46
N ALA A 97 13.85 -0.92 -32.58
CA ALA A 97 14.27 0.02 -33.61
C ALA A 97 15.76 0.40 -33.48
N LYS A 98 16.22 0.71 -32.26
CA LYS A 98 17.62 1.04 -31.96
C LYS A 98 18.59 -0.12 -32.22
N LEU A 99 18.10 -1.36 -32.24
CA LEU A 99 18.87 -2.55 -32.62
C LEU A 99 18.87 -2.79 -34.13
N SER A 100 17.70 -2.65 -34.77
CA SER A 100 17.54 -2.73 -36.22
C SER A 100 18.44 -1.71 -36.95
N GLU A 101 18.45 -0.45 -36.50
CA GLU A 101 19.31 0.62 -37.04
C GLU A 101 20.80 0.28 -36.98
N LYS A 102 21.26 -0.35 -35.88
CA LYS A 102 22.65 -0.77 -35.72
C LYS A 102 23.06 -1.88 -36.68
N LEU A 103 22.13 -2.79 -36.99
CA LEU A 103 22.39 -3.94 -37.87
C LEU A 103 22.29 -3.56 -39.35
N GLN A 104 21.50 -2.56 -39.72
CA GLN A 104 21.24 -2.19 -41.13
C GLN A 104 21.52 -0.70 -41.47
N PRO A 105 22.74 -0.18 -41.25
CA PRO A 105 23.06 1.26 -41.36
C PRO A 105 23.09 1.85 -42.79
N ARG A 106 22.46 1.21 -43.80
CA ARG A 106 22.60 1.55 -45.23
C ARG A 106 21.33 1.97 -45.97
N LYS A 107 20.16 1.97 -45.34
CA LYS A 107 18.90 2.43 -45.97
C LYS A 107 18.36 3.66 -45.22
N LYS A 108 18.14 4.78 -45.92
CA LYS A 108 17.48 5.96 -45.33
C LYS A 108 15.97 5.65 -45.14
N PRO A 109 15.42 5.59 -43.91
CA PRO A 109 14.07 5.03 -43.70
C PRO A 109 12.91 6.02 -43.93
N VAL A 110 13.18 7.32 -44.03
CA VAL A 110 12.24 8.40 -43.66
C VAL A 110 10.85 8.33 -44.33
N GLN A 111 10.78 8.10 -45.64
CA GLN A 111 9.50 8.07 -46.35
C GLN A 111 8.67 6.80 -46.05
N LEU A 112 9.31 5.63 -45.99
CA LEU A 112 8.66 4.36 -45.66
C LEU A 112 8.23 4.33 -44.19
N TYR A 113 9.07 4.87 -43.29
CA TYR A 113 8.77 5.06 -41.88
C TYR A 113 7.50 5.89 -41.66
N ARG A 114 7.33 7.01 -42.37
CA ARG A 114 6.10 7.83 -42.32
C ARG A 114 4.88 7.05 -42.83
N ALA A 115 5.00 6.27 -43.91
CA ALA A 115 3.91 5.42 -44.42
C ALA A 115 3.50 4.31 -43.43
N SER A 116 4.48 3.61 -42.83
CA SER A 116 4.23 2.60 -41.79
C SER A 116 3.64 3.18 -40.52
N LEU A 117 4.03 4.41 -40.11
CA LEU A 117 3.40 5.12 -39.00
C LEU A 117 1.92 5.44 -39.30
N ILE A 118 1.60 6.03 -40.44
CA ILE A 118 0.22 6.45 -40.75
C ILE A 118 -0.71 5.24 -40.81
N VAL A 119 -0.35 4.20 -41.57
CA VAL A 119 -1.17 2.97 -41.70
C VAL A 119 -1.20 2.18 -40.39
N GLY A 120 -0.07 2.08 -39.69
CA GLY A 120 0.02 1.40 -38.40
C GLY A 120 -0.84 2.07 -37.34
N ASN A 121 -0.76 3.39 -37.19
CA ASN A 121 -1.58 4.14 -36.24
C ASN A 121 -3.08 4.05 -36.58
N PHE A 122 -3.46 4.12 -37.86
CA PHE A 122 -4.85 3.89 -38.28
C PHE A 122 -5.35 2.50 -37.87
N ASN A 123 -4.53 1.46 -38.11
CA ASN A 123 -4.83 0.11 -37.68
C ASN A 123 -4.98 0.02 -36.14
N TRP A 124 -4.09 0.64 -35.36
CA TRP A 124 -4.05 0.55 -33.89
C TRP A 124 -5.08 1.39 -33.14
N LEU A 125 -5.44 2.55 -33.68
CA LEU A 125 -6.31 3.54 -33.02
C LEU A 125 -7.74 3.53 -33.54
N VAL A 126 -8.00 2.92 -34.70
CA VAL A 126 -9.33 2.87 -35.33
C VAL A 126 -9.75 1.42 -35.56
N MET A 127 -8.99 0.64 -36.33
CA MET A 127 -9.43 -0.68 -36.77
C MET A 127 -9.44 -1.73 -35.65
N ILE A 128 -8.38 -1.79 -34.84
CA ILE A 128 -8.26 -2.74 -33.72
C ILE A 128 -9.32 -2.47 -32.63
N PRO A 129 -9.61 -1.22 -32.22
CA PRO A 129 -10.75 -0.93 -31.36
C PRO A 129 -12.08 -1.45 -31.92
N ILE A 130 -12.43 -1.09 -33.16
CA ILE A 130 -13.67 -1.54 -33.80
C ILE A 130 -13.74 -3.08 -33.87
N ALA A 131 -12.62 -3.73 -34.13
CA ALA A 131 -12.52 -5.18 -34.18
C ALA A 131 -12.66 -5.86 -32.81
N SER A 132 -11.92 -5.40 -31.80
CA SER A 132 -12.02 -5.86 -30.40
C SER A 132 -13.44 -5.67 -29.87
N TRP A 133 -14.08 -4.56 -30.27
CA TRP A 133 -15.45 -4.22 -29.92
C TRP A 133 -16.49 -5.19 -30.50
N LEU A 134 -16.37 -5.52 -31.79
CA LEU A 134 -17.24 -6.51 -32.45
C LEU A 134 -17.05 -7.93 -31.87
N VAL A 135 -15.85 -8.25 -31.36
CA VAL A 135 -15.47 -9.56 -30.83
C VAL A 135 -15.77 -9.73 -29.34
N ALA A 136 -15.70 -8.66 -28.53
CA ALA A 136 -15.89 -8.70 -27.08
C ALA A 136 -17.17 -9.41 -26.57
N PRO A 137 -18.33 -9.36 -27.25
CA PRO A 137 -19.53 -10.11 -26.87
C PRO A 137 -19.42 -11.62 -27.07
N CYS A 138 -18.49 -12.08 -27.91
CA CYS A 138 -18.32 -13.48 -28.30
C CYS A 138 -17.25 -14.22 -27.48
N LEU A 139 -16.53 -13.53 -26.59
CA LEU A 139 -15.61 -14.14 -25.65
C LEU A 139 -16.38 -14.90 -24.55
N PRO A 140 -15.92 -16.11 -24.15
CA PRO A 140 -16.50 -16.83 -23.02
C PRO A 140 -16.32 -16.03 -21.71
N ARG A 141 -17.26 -16.20 -20.77
CA ARG A 141 -17.20 -15.54 -19.46
C ARG A 141 -15.91 -15.93 -18.75
N GLN A 142 -15.13 -14.93 -18.33
CA GLN A 142 -13.82 -15.14 -17.73
C GLN A 142 -13.93 -15.86 -16.39
N GLN A 143 -12.98 -16.75 -16.10
CA GLN A 143 -12.93 -17.49 -14.84
C GLN A 143 -11.99 -16.81 -13.84
N ALA A 144 -12.48 -16.57 -12.62
CA ALA A 144 -11.61 -16.40 -11.47
C ALA A 144 -10.86 -17.73 -11.22
N SER A 145 -9.59 -17.78 -11.64
CA SER A 145 -8.79 -19.01 -11.63
C SER A 145 -7.91 -19.04 -10.38
N THR A 146 -8.15 -20.01 -9.50
CA THR A 146 -7.52 -20.10 -8.17
C THR A 146 -6.10 -20.68 -8.16
N HIS A 147 -5.58 -21.15 -9.30
CA HIS A 147 -4.27 -21.82 -9.36
C HIS A 147 -3.44 -21.39 -10.57
N TRP A 148 -2.31 -20.73 -10.30
CA TRP A 148 -1.39 -20.16 -11.31
C TRP A 148 -0.84 -21.20 -12.29
N THR A 149 -0.58 -22.44 -11.86
CA THR A 149 -0.08 -23.52 -12.72
C THR A 149 -1.04 -23.87 -13.86
N ARG A 150 -2.35 -23.75 -13.61
CA ARG A 150 -3.39 -23.97 -14.62
C ARG A 150 -3.40 -22.85 -15.65
N GLU A 151 -3.21 -21.60 -15.23
CA GLU A 151 -3.10 -20.45 -16.15
C GLU A 151 -1.81 -20.48 -16.97
N VAL A 152 -0.67 -20.91 -16.41
CA VAL A 152 0.56 -21.16 -17.17
C VAL A 152 0.33 -22.23 -18.25
N PHE A 153 -0.38 -23.32 -17.93
CA PHE A 153 -0.73 -24.34 -18.92
C PHE A 153 -1.66 -23.79 -20.02
N LYS A 154 -2.67 -22.97 -19.66
CA LYS A 154 -3.53 -22.28 -20.63
C LYS A 154 -2.73 -21.31 -21.53
N ALA A 155 -1.75 -20.57 -20.99
CA ALA A 155 -0.88 -19.69 -21.77
C ALA A 155 -0.08 -20.48 -22.84
N VAL A 156 0.44 -21.65 -22.50
CA VAL A 156 1.11 -22.54 -23.48
C VAL A 156 0.13 -23.02 -24.56
N LEU A 157 -1.11 -23.35 -24.20
CA LEU A 157 -2.13 -23.72 -25.19
C LEU A 157 -2.54 -22.53 -26.08
N HIS A 158 -2.64 -21.32 -25.53
CA HIS A 158 -2.87 -20.10 -26.31
C HIS A 158 -1.78 -19.93 -27.38
N LEU A 159 -0.51 -20.09 -27.02
CA LEU A 159 0.61 -19.99 -27.98
C LEU A 159 0.53 -21.00 -29.12
N ILE A 160 0.15 -22.25 -28.82
CA ILE A 160 -0.04 -23.28 -29.86
C ILE A 160 -1.18 -22.91 -30.81
N LEU A 161 -2.31 -22.42 -30.27
CA LEU A 161 -3.45 -21.98 -31.08
C LEU A 161 -3.12 -20.74 -31.93
N SER A 162 -2.38 -19.78 -31.37
CA SER A 162 -1.86 -18.59 -32.06
C SER A 162 -0.98 -18.99 -33.25
N GLU A 163 0.01 -19.88 -33.04
CA GLU A 163 0.91 -20.37 -34.10
C GLU A 163 0.13 -21.06 -35.24
N MET A 164 -0.80 -21.95 -34.89
CA MET A 164 -1.63 -22.68 -35.86
C MET A 164 -2.57 -21.76 -36.64
N TRP A 165 -3.14 -20.75 -35.99
CA TRP A 165 -4.00 -19.76 -36.64
C TRP A 165 -3.20 -18.89 -37.61
N PHE A 166 -2.04 -18.38 -37.17
CA PHE A 166 -1.17 -17.54 -37.99
C PHE A 166 -0.75 -18.27 -39.28
N ASP A 167 -0.17 -19.48 -39.18
CA ASP A 167 0.23 -20.27 -40.37
C ASP A 167 -0.94 -20.49 -41.33
N ALA A 168 -2.10 -20.92 -40.80
CA ALA A 168 -3.25 -21.25 -41.64
C ALA A 168 -3.81 -20.05 -42.39
N ILE A 169 -4.01 -18.90 -41.73
CA ILE A 169 -4.57 -17.70 -42.36
C ILE A 169 -3.54 -17.03 -43.28
N HIS A 170 -2.27 -16.94 -42.87
CA HIS A 170 -1.20 -16.38 -43.68
C HIS A 170 -0.97 -17.19 -44.98
N TRP A 171 -0.91 -18.52 -44.88
CA TRP A 171 -0.84 -19.40 -46.06
C TRP A 171 -2.04 -19.23 -47.00
N CYS A 172 -3.27 -19.11 -46.46
CA CYS A 172 -4.47 -18.84 -47.25
C CYS A 172 -4.40 -17.49 -47.99
N CYS A 173 -3.80 -16.47 -47.38
CA CYS A 173 -3.60 -15.15 -48.00
C CYS A 173 -2.66 -15.20 -49.21
N HIS A 174 -1.65 -16.08 -49.21
CA HIS A 174 -0.80 -16.36 -50.38
C HIS A 174 -1.45 -17.26 -51.43
N HIS A 175 -2.26 -18.23 -51.00
CA HIS A 175 -2.84 -19.21 -51.92
C HIS A 175 -3.97 -18.61 -52.77
N SER A 176 -4.81 -17.75 -52.18
CA SER A 176 -5.87 -17.07 -52.91
C SER A 176 -5.34 -15.86 -53.68
N ARG A 177 -5.31 -15.95 -55.01
CA ARG A 177 -4.93 -14.82 -55.90
C ARG A 177 -5.75 -13.55 -55.63
N PHE A 178 -7.00 -13.69 -55.20
CA PHE A 178 -7.87 -12.55 -54.89
C PHE A 178 -7.44 -11.86 -53.58
N VAL A 179 -7.24 -12.64 -52.52
CA VAL A 179 -6.81 -12.12 -51.20
C VAL A 179 -5.40 -11.57 -51.29
N TYR A 180 -4.48 -12.28 -51.95
CA TYR A 180 -3.14 -11.77 -52.19
C TYR A 180 -3.18 -10.42 -52.90
N LYS A 181 -3.88 -10.30 -54.05
CA LYS A 181 -3.87 -9.08 -54.85
C LYS A 181 -4.40 -7.85 -54.09
N HIS A 182 -5.48 -7.99 -53.32
CA HIS A 182 -6.19 -6.83 -52.74
C HIS A 182 -5.91 -6.60 -51.25
N VAL A 183 -5.46 -7.61 -50.51
CA VAL A 183 -5.24 -7.56 -49.06
C VAL A 183 -3.74 -7.70 -48.78
N HIS A 184 -3.19 -8.91 -48.92
CA HIS A 184 -1.82 -9.23 -48.48
C HIS A 184 -0.72 -8.55 -49.32
N SER A 185 -1.02 -8.15 -50.55
CA SER A 185 -0.08 -7.36 -51.37
C SER A 185 0.26 -6.00 -50.74
N HIS A 186 -0.56 -5.49 -49.82
CA HIS A 186 -0.26 -4.24 -49.10
C HIS A 186 0.97 -4.42 -48.22
N HIS A 187 0.99 -5.48 -47.41
CA HIS A 187 2.13 -5.85 -46.58
C HIS A 187 3.40 -6.07 -47.41
N HIS A 188 3.29 -6.72 -48.58
CA HIS A 188 4.38 -6.92 -49.55
C HIS A 188 4.77 -5.69 -50.40
N ARG A 189 4.31 -4.47 -50.10
CA ARG A 189 4.83 -3.24 -50.73
C ARG A 189 6.12 -2.75 -50.07
N ILE A 190 6.30 -3.06 -48.79
CA ILE A 190 7.47 -2.68 -48.01
C ILE A 190 8.17 -3.98 -47.60
N ASN A 191 9.20 -4.33 -48.36
CA ASN A 191 10.01 -5.53 -48.11
C ASN A 191 11.28 -5.20 -47.32
N ASP A 192 11.43 -3.95 -46.88
CA ASP A 192 12.54 -3.53 -46.02
C ASP A 192 12.25 -3.99 -44.59
N PRO A 193 13.17 -4.75 -43.96
CA PRO A 193 12.97 -5.24 -42.60
C PRO A 193 13.09 -4.08 -41.61
N HIS A 194 11.93 -3.60 -41.17
CA HIS A 194 11.78 -2.51 -40.23
C HIS A 194 10.67 -2.86 -39.22
N VAL A 195 10.86 -2.48 -37.94
CA VAL A 195 9.98 -2.90 -36.84
C VAL A 195 8.51 -2.50 -37.07
N LEU A 196 8.26 -1.27 -37.53
CA LEU A 196 6.89 -0.80 -37.84
C LEU A 196 6.23 -1.52 -39.03
N ASN A 197 6.98 -2.30 -39.83
CA ASN A 197 6.41 -3.01 -40.98
C ASN A 197 5.42 -4.10 -40.54
N ALA A 198 5.57 -4.64 -39.33
CA ALA A 198 4.57 -5.52 -38.71
C ALA A 198 3.19 -4.86 -38.60
N SER A 199 3.12 -3.53 -38.48
CA SER A 199 1.86 -2.77 -38.44
C SER A 199 1.41 -2.26 -39.83
N TYR A 200 2.27 -2.36 -40.86
CA TYR A 200 1.98 -1.98 -42.24
C TYR A 200 1.36 -3.15 -43.01
N GLN A 201 0.04 -3.25 -42.91
CA GLN A 201 -0.77 -4.31 -43.53
C GLN A 201 -2.20 -3.80 -43.75
N HIS A 202 -2.95 -4.45 -44.63
CA HIS A 202 -4.33 -4.05 -44.91
C HIS A 202 -5.23 -4.25 -43.66
N PRO A 203 -6.25 -3.41 -43.38
CA PRO A 203 -7.08 -3.55 -42.17
C PRO A 203 -7.70 -4.93 -41.95
N LEU A 204 -8.14 -5.61 -43.03
CA LEU A 204 -8.65 -6.97 -42.98
C LEU A 204 -7.56 -8.01 -42.63
N GLU A 205 -6.32 -7.75 -43.00
CA GLU A 205 -5.14 -8.56 -42.67
C GLU A 205 -4.80 -8.39 -41.18
N MET A 206 -4.80 -7.14 -40.70
CA MET A 206 -4.63 -6.81 -39.29
C MET A 206 -5.67 -7.52 -38.42
N PHE A 207 -6.93 -7.55 -38.89
CA PHE A 207 -8.01 -8.27 -38.24
C PHE A 207 -7.80 -9.80 -38.24
N LEU A 208 -7.64 -10.41 -39.41
CA LEU A 208 -7.67 -11.87 -39.54
C LEU A 208 -6.35 -12.54 -39.11
N ILE A 209 -5.21 -11.96 -39.47
CA ILE A 209 -3.89 -12.51 -39.12
C ILE A 209 -3.51 -12.02 -37.73
N THR A 210 -3.30 -10.71 -37.56
CA THR A 210 -2.63 -10.20 -36.35
C THR A 210 -3.53 -10.29 -35.10
N MET A 211 -4.76 -9.79 -35.17
CA MET A 211 -5.69 -9.85 -34.04
C MET A 211 -6.29 -11.25 -33.84
N GLY A 212 -6.64 -11.96 -34.92
CA GLY A 212 -7.09 -13.36 -34.84
C GLY A 212 -6.08 -14.26 -34.11
N THR A 213 -4.78 -14.05 -34.33
CA THR A 213 -3.70 -14.75 -33.62
C THR A 213 -3.69 -14.46 -32.12
N ILE A 214 -4.06 -13.25 -31.68
CA ILE A 214 -4.19 -12.90 -30.26
C ILE A 214 -5.46 -13.53 -29.66
N TRP A 215 -6.58 -13.52 -30.38
CA TRP A 215 -7.90 -13.83 -29.84
C TRP A 215 -8.27 -15.31 -29.89
N VAL A 216 -7.72 -16.09 -30.84
CA VAL A 216 -8.04 -17.52 -31.00
C VAL A 216 -7.90 -18.33 -29.71
N GLY A 217 -6.87 -18.04 -28.91
CA GLY A 217 -6.70 -18.67 -27.58
C GLY A 217 -7.84 -18.32 -26.62
N ALA A 218 -8.18 -17.04 -26.51
CA ALA A 218 -9.23 -16.53 -25.62
C ALA A 218 -10.64 -16.99 -26.03
N PHE A 219 -10.88 -17.26 -27.31
CA PHE A 219 -12.13 -17.85 -27.81
C PHE A 219 -12.27 -19.33 -27.45
N VAL A 220 -11.22 -20.12 -27.66
CA VAL A 220 -11.26 -21.59 -27.51
C VAL A 220 -11.09 -21.99 -26.04
N ILE A 221 -10.37 -21.20 -25.24
CA ILE A 221 -9.98 -21.54 -23.87
C ILE A 221 -10.42 -20.41 -22.92
N PRO A 222 -11.40 -20.68 -22.02
CA PRO A 222 -11.75 -19.77 -20.95
C PRO A 222 -10.57 -19.58 -19.99
N SER A 223 -9.91 -18.42 -20.11
CA SER A 223 -8.67 -18.07 -19.42
C SER A 223 -8.84 -16.84 -18.54
N HIS A 224 -7.95 -16.66 -17.57
CA HIS A 224 -7.94 -15.46 -16.73
C HIS A 224 -7.53 -14.22 -17.55
N ALA A 225 -8.01 -13.04 -17.15
CA ALA A 225 -7.70 -11.75 -17.79
C ALA A 225 -6.20 -11.55 -18.04
N ALA A 226 -5.37 -11.86 -17.04
CA ALA A 226 -3.91 -11.75 -17.12
C ALA A 226 -3.29 -12.65 -18.20
N THR A 227 -3.82 -13.86 -18.38
CA THR A 227 -3.37 -14.84 -19.39
C THR A 227 -3.64 -14.32 -20.81
N ILE A 228 -4.82 -13.71 -21.01
CA ILE A 228 -5.23 -13.09 -22.28
C ILE A 228 -4.37 -11.85 -22.56
N ALA A 229 -4.18 -10.99 -21.56
CA ALA A 229 -3.40 -9.77 -21.70
C ALA A 229 -1.92 -10.04 -22.00
N TRP A 230 -1.30 -10.99 -21.30
CA TRP A 230 0.09 -11.37 -21.52
C TRP A 230 0.31 -11.93 -22.93
N GLN A 231 -0.63 -12.73 -23.44
CA GLN A 231 -0.61 -13.26 -24.81
C GLN A 231 -0.63 -12.13 -25.86
N GLY A 232 -1.47 -11.12 -25.66
CA GLY A 232 -1.55 -9.94 -26.55
C GLY A 232 -0.25 -9.13 -26.60
N VAL A 233 0.42 -8.95 -25.45
CA VAL A 233 1.74 -8.32 -25.39
C VAL A 233 2.78 -9.16 -26.15
N LEU A 234 2.86 -10.46 -25.87
CA LEU A 234 3.92 -11.33 -26.41
C LEU A 234 3.87 -11.46 -27.93
N ILE A 235 2.67 -11.71 -28.49
CA ILE A 235 2.49 -11.79 -29.96
C ILE A 235 2.90 -10.48 -30.63
N MET A 236 2.64 -9.34 -29.99
CA MET A 236 3.01 -8.07 -30.60
C MET A 236 4.52 -7.81 -30.55
N VAL A 237 5.17 -8.11 -29.43
CA VAL A 237 6.63 -8.03 -29.28
C VAL A 237 7.33 -8.92 -30.32
N ALA A 238 6.88 -10.17 -30.47
CA ALA A 238 7.49 -11.12 -31.40
C ALA A 238 7.15 -10.81 -32.88
N GLY A 239 5.99 -10.22 -33.18
CA GLY A 239 5.67 -9.72 -34.52
C GLY A 239 6.60 -8.57 -34.93
N ASN A 240 6.75 -7.57 -34.06
CA ASN A 240 7.70 -6.48 -34.22
C ASN A 240 9.15 -6.99 -34.35
N TYR A 241 9.52 -8.01 -33.58
CA TYR A 241 10.83 -8.65 -33.65
C TYR A 241 11.06 -9.39 -34.98
N GLY A 242 10.08 -10.14 -35.48
CA GLY A 242 10.17 -10.85 -36.77
C GLY A 242 10.42 -9.91 -37.95
N HIS A 243 9.81 -8.72 -37.94
CA HIS A 243 9.95 -7.71 -38.99
C HIS A 243 11.19 -6.81 -38.83
N SER A 244 11.87 -6.83 -37.68
CA SER A 244 12.98 -5.94 -37.36
C SER A 244 14.29 -6.15 -38.15
N GLY A 245 14.39 -7.27 -38.88
CA GLY A 245 15.63 -7.73 -39.52
C GLY A 245 16.65 -8.35 -38.55
N MET A 246 16.29 -8.54 -37.27
CA MET A 246 17.07 -9.35 -36.32
C MET A 246 16.87 -10.86 -36.50
N THR A 247 15.88 -11.27 -37.30
CA THR A 247 15.62 -12.68 -37.66
C THR A 247 15.48 -12.79 -39.18
N SER A 248 15.68 -13.98 -39.74
CA SER A 248 15.42 -14.24 -41.16
C SER A 248 13.96 -14.54 -41.48
N ILE A 249 13.06 -14.63 -40.47
CA ILE A 249 11.70 -15.16 -40.62
C ILE A 249 10.91 -14.43 -41.73
N HIS A 250 10.86 -13.09 -41.62
CA HIS A 250 10.22 -12.22 -42.60
C HIS A 250 10.94 -12.26 -43.95
N ASP A 251 12.28 -12.15 -43.95
CA ASP A 251 13.10 -12.20 -45.18
C ASP A 251 12.89 -13.49 -45.98
N ASP A 252 12.78 -14.64 -45.31
CA ASP A 252 12.57 -15.95 -45.93
C ASP A 252 11.12 -16.10 -46.46
N HIS A 253 10.13 -15.53 -45.76
CA HIS A 253 8.75 -15.38 -46.26
C HIS A 253 8.67 -14.53 -47.54
N HIS A 254 9.39 -13.41 -47.62
CA HIS A 254 9.48 -12.61 -48.86
C HIS A 254 10.23 -13.35 -49.99
N ARG A 255 11.20 -14.22 -49.67
CA ARG A 255 11.93 -15.02 -50.66
C ARG A 255 11.11 -16.17 -51.23
N CYS A 256 10.31 -16.85 -50.41
CA CYS A 256 9.44 -17.94 -50.86
C CYS A 256 8.00 -17.77 -50.34
N PRO A 257 7.19 -16.86 -50.92
CA PRO A 257 5.87 -16.51 -50.41
C PRO A 257 4.86 -17.67 -50.32
N LYS A 258 5.08 -18.79 -51.04
CA LYS A 258 4.20 -19.96 -51.02
C LYS A 258 4.57 -21.03 -50.00
N GLY A 259 5.63 -20.80 -49.21
CA GLY A 259 5.95 -21.63 -48.06
C GLY A 259 4.84 -21.58 -47.00
N ARG A 260 4.98 -22.42 -45.99
CA ARG A 260 4.30 -22.24 -44.71
C ARG A 260 5.23 -21.45 -43.80
N TYR A 261 4.63 -20.65 -42.93
CA TYR A 261 5.32 -19.69 -42.07
C TYR A 261 4.48 -19.50 -40.80
N GLY A 262 4.66 -20.41 -39.84
CA GLY A 262 4.26 -20.18 -38.47
C GLY A 262 4.97 -18.95 -37.90
N PHE A 263 4.30 -18.26 -36.99
CA PHE A 263 4.79 -17.05 -36.33
C PHE A 263 6.14 -17.28 -35.59
N CYS A 264 6.43 -18.51 -35.18
CA CYS A 264 7.70 -18.96 -34.59
C CYS A 264 8.28 -20.22 -35.26
N TYR A 265 7.91 -20.52 -36.52
CA TYR A 265 8.31 -21.73 -37.28
C TYR A 265 8.00 -23.09 -36.63
N CYS A 266 7.23 -23.14 -35.55
CA CYS A 266 6.95 -24.37 -34.81
C CYS A 266 6.05 -25.29 -35.63
N THR A 267 5.04 -24.75 -36.32
CA THR A 267 4.23 -25.50 -37.29
C THR A 267 5.05 -26.02 -38.46
N ASP A 268 6.03 -25.27 -38.95
CA ASP A 268 6.86 -25.68 -40.09
C ASP A 268 7.82 -26.82 -39.79
N MET A 269 8.39 -26.82 -38.59
CA MET A 269 9.17 -27.95 -38.08
C MET A 269 8.30 -29.19 -37.88
N LEU A 270 7.08 -29.03 -37.33
CA LEU A 270 6.15 -30.14 -37.09
C LEU A 270 5.59 -30.75 -38.38
N LEU A 271 5.20 -29.91 -39.35
CA LEU A 271 4.66 -30.32 -40.65
C LEU A 271 5.74 -30.66 -41.69
N ARG A 272 7.02 -30.45 -41.36
CA ARG A 272 8.19 -30.62 -42.24
C ARG A 272 8.12 -29.80 -43.54
N THR A 273 7.49 -28.63 -43.48
CA THR A 273 7.44 -27.63 -44.56
C THR A 273 8.61 -26.65 -44.53
N TYR A 274 9.46 -26.75 -43.51
CA TYR A 274 10.67 -25.95 -43.33
C TYR A 274 11.71 -26.21 -44.45
N HIS A 275 11.85 -25.28 -45.40
CA HIS A 275 12.73 -25.40 -46.57
C HIS A 275 13.91 -24.42 -46.51
N PHE A 276 15.10 -24.92 -46.14
CA PHE A 276 16.36 -24.23 -46.39
C PHE A 276 16.96 -24.65 -47.74
N GLU A 277 16.86 -23.80 -48.75
CA GLU A 277 17.84 -23.75 -49.84
C GLU A 277 18.66 -22.45 -49.68
N GLY A 278 19.79 -22.50 -48.97
CA GLY A 278 20.63 -21.30 -48.83
C GLY A 278 21.84 -21.30 -47.89
N LEU A 279 21.96 -22.23 -46.93
CA LEU A 279 22.99 -22.15 -45.88
C LEU A 279 23.95 -23.36 -45.76
N ALA A 280 24.02 -24.20 -46.81
CA ALA A 280 24.96 -25.33 -46.88
C ALA A 280 26.26 -25.04 -47.68
N ASN A 281 26.35 -23.92 -48.40
CA ASN A 281 27.52 -23.61 -49.27
C ASN A 281 28.11 -22.23 -48.97
N GLY A 282 29.01 -22.24 -47.97
CA GLY A 282 30.28 -21.52 -47.85
C GLY A 282 30.50 -20.14 -48.50
N ILE A 283 31.17 -19.28 -47.72
CA ILE A 283 31.98 -18.15 -48.20
C ILE A 283 32.89 -18.61 -49.35
N THR A 284 32.63 -18.18 -50.60
CA THR A 284 33.70 -17.82 -51.56
C THR A 284 33.18 -17.08 -52.80
N LYS A 285 34.04 -16.14 -53.29
CA LYS A 285 34.04 -15.52 -54.62
C LYS A 285 32.89 -14.57 -55.01
N ARG A 286 33.22 -13.27 -55.07
CA ARG A 286 32.54 -12.31 -55.96
C ARG A 286 32.98 -12.52 -57.42
N ARG A 287 32.03 -12.39 -58.35
CA ARG A 287 32.17 -12.42 -59.84
C ARG A 287 32.59 -13.80 -60.40
N MET A 288 32.12 -14.22 -61.59
CA MET A 288 31.60 -13.47 -62.74
C MET A 288 30.44 -14.20 -63.46
N LEU A 289 29.79 -13.50 -64.40
CA LEU A 289 28.79 -14.06 -65.34
C LEU A 289 29.36 -15.20 -66.22
N LYS A 290 28.57 -16.26 -66.42
CA LYS A 290 28.31 -16.92 -67.73
C LYS A 290 27.24 -17.99 -67.56
N GLY A 291 26.11 -17.85 -68.23
CA GLY A 291 25.00 -18.82 -68.13
C GLY A 291 25.02 -19.86 -69.24
N ARG A 292 24.35 -21.01 -69.01
CA ARG A 292 23.42 -21.65 -69.95
C ARG A 292 22.74 -22.87 -69.32
N ASN A 293 21.41 -22.81 -69.28
CA ASN A 293 20.45 -23.87 -69.60
C ASN A 293 20.71 -25.34 -69.16
N LEU A 294 19.85 -25.79 -68.24
CA LEU A 294 18.90 -26.90 -68.44
C LEU A 294 19.41 -28.23 -69.07
N ARG A 295 19.28 -29.35 -68.33
CA ARG A 295 18.21 -30.36 -68.61
C ARG A 295 18.15 -31.54 -67.61
N ARG A 296 16.95 -31.70 -67.02
CA ARG A 296 16.15 -32.93 -66.73
C ARG A 296 16.83 -34.33 -66.66
N SER A 297 16.55 -35.04 -65.56
CA SER A 297 16.10 -36.46 -65.52
C SER A 297 15.43 -36.71 -64.14
N LYS A 298 14.11 -36.87 -63.99
CA LYS A 298 13.20 -38.03 -64.23
C LYS A 298 13.24 -39.18 -63.18
N HIS A 299 12.13 -39.26 -62.42
CA HIS A 299 11.43 -40.45 -61.88
C HIS A 299 12.04 -41.27 -60.71
N GLY A 300 11.22 -41.46 -59.66
CA GLY A 300 11.39 -42.46 -58.59
C GLY A 300 10.41 -42.23 -57.43
N ARG A 301 9.48 -43.17 -57.16
CA ARG A 301 8.46 -43.03 -56.09
C ARG A 301 8.99 -43.52 -54.72
N ALA A 302 8.66 -42.73 -53.70
CA ALA A 302 8.40 -43.07 -52.29
C ALA A 302 8.84 -44.42 -51.69
N LYS A 303 9.54 -44.35 -50.54
CA LYS A 303 9.31 -45.21 -49.38
C LYS A 303 9.61 -44.46 -48.07
N GLN A 304 8.78 -44.66 -47.05
CA GLN A 304 8.99 -44.11 -45.71
C GLN A 304 10.16 -44.80 -45.01
N MET A 305 10.89 -44.06 -44.16
CA MET A 305 11.66 -44.63 -43.06
C MET A 305 11.51 -43.77 -41.79
N ARG A 306 11.36 -44.44 -40.64
CA ARG A 306 11.20 -43.81 -39.32
C ARG A 306 12.57 -43.35 -38.80
N CYS A 307 12.67 -42.14 -38.26
CA CYS A 307 13.88 -41.67 -37.58
C CYS A 307 13.95 -42.25 -36.16
N GLY A 308 15.02 -42.98 -35.85
CA GLY A 308 15.46 -43.20 -34.47
C GLY A 308 16.23 -41.97 -33.96
N TRP A 309 16.27 -41.80 -32.63
CA TRP A 309 17.01 -40.72 -31.98
C TRP A 309 18.52 -41.00 -31.97
N MET A 310 19.34 -39.96 -32.15
CA MET A 310 20.77 -40.00 -31.86
C MET A 310 21.24 -38.59 -31.43
N PRO A 311 21.98 -38.44 -30.31
CA PRO A 311 22.36 -37.14 -29.76
C PRO A 311 23.68 -36.62 -30.36
N LEU A 312 23.85 -35.30 -30.38
CA LEU A 312 25.11 -34.64 -30.75
C LEU A 312 25.62 -33.79 -29.60
N CYS A 313 26.80 -34.15 -29.10
CA CYS A 313 27.52 -33.41 -28.07
C CYS A 313 28.15 -32.13 -28.63
N LEU A 314 28.21 -31.07 -27.83
CA LEU A 314 29.17 -29.98 -28.01
C LEU A 314 30.27 -30.12 -26.96
N CYS A 315 31.44 -30.58 -27.39
CA CYS A 315 32.66 -30.48 -26.58
C CYS A 315 33.17 -29.03 -26.62
N SER A 316 33.49 -28.48 -25.46
CA SER A 316 34.35 -27.30 -25.36
C SER A 316 35.81 -27.68 -25.56
N SER A 317 36.59 -26.80 -26.17
CA SER A 317 38.05 -26.90 -26.26
C SER A 317 38.71 -25.68 -25.62
N GLY A 318 39.39 -25.90 -24.50
CA GLY A 318 40.12 -24.90 -23.72
C GLY A 318 40.80 -25.57 -22.52
N PRO A 319 42.14 -25.55 -22.38
CA PRO A 319 42.84 -26.47 -21.47
C PRO A 319 43.17 -25.89 -20.08
N HIS A 320 43.43 -26.81 -19.13
CA HIS A 320 43.94 -26.62 -17.76
C HIS A 320 42.95 -25.96 -16.75
N GLY A 321 42.74 -26.50 -15.53
CA GLY A 321 43.16 -27.77 -14.94
C GLY A 321 42.81 -27.88 -13.45
N ASN A 322 42.60 -29.10 -12.94
CA ASN A 322 42.42 -29.51 -11.53
C ASN A 322 41.20 -28.94 -10.75
N GLY A 323 40.38 -29.70 -10.00
CA GLY A 323 40.26 -31.16 -9.84
C GLY A 323 39.57 -31.54 -8.51
N TRP A 324 38.85 -32.69 -8.48
CA TRP A 324 38.25 -33.37 -7.30
C TRP A 324 37.08 -32.59 -6.62
N LEU A 325 36.03 -33.20 -6.03
CA LEU A 325 35.75 -34.60 -5.64
C LEU A 325 34.22 -34.88 -5.59
N CYS A 326 33.80 -36.12 -5.85
CA CYS A 326 32.40 -36.59 -5.71
C CYS A 326 32.23 -37.54 -4.51
N THR A 327 31.05 -37.55 -3.85
CA THR A 327 30.43 -38.64 -3.03
C THR A 327 29.12 -38.07 -2.45
N LEU A 328 27.92 -38.66 -2.40
CA LEU A 328 27.32 -40.02 -2.19
C LEU A 328 25.92 -40.05 -2.90
N ALA A 329 25.12 -41.11 -3.02
CA ALA A 329 25.27 -42.58 -3.06
C ALA A 329 23.95 -43.21 -3.62
N SER A 330 23.99 -44.47 -4.10
CA SER A 330 22.84 -45.27 -4.60
C SER A 330 22.41 -46.36 -3.59
N SER A 331 21.34 -47.16 -3.70
CA SER A 331 20.39 -47.58 -4.76
C SER A 331 19.10 -48.13 -4.06
N PRO A 332 18.29 -49.14 -4.51
CA PRO A 332 17.90 -49.62 -5.85
C PRO A 332 16.35 -49.89 -6.08
N TRP A 333 15.91 -49.79 -7.34
CA TRP A 333 14.94 -50.63 -8.12
C TRP A 333 13.71 -51.34 -7.49
N HIS A 334 12.50 -51.10 -8.06
CA HIS A 334 11.81 -52.04 -8.99
C HIS A 334 10.47 -51.56 -9.62
N SER A 335 10.28 -51.88 -10.92
CA SER A 335 9.02 -52.07 -11.71
C SER A 335 7.99 -50.93 -11.98
N SER A 336 7.47 -50.96 -13.21
CA SER A 336 6.64 -49.99 -13.96
C SER A 336 5.11 -50.16 -13.73
N PRO A 337 4.17 -49.41 -14.40
CA PRO A 337 4.33 -48.42 -15.49
C PRO A 337 3.50 -47.11 -15.37
N SER A 338 3.50 -46.32 -16.45
CA SER A 338 2.70 -45.11 -16.74
C SER A 338 3.15 -43.77 -16.12
N ARG A 339 3.81 -42.95 -16.95
CA ARG A 339 3.76 -41.47 -16.99
C ARG A 339 4.44 -40.98 -18.28
N MET A 340 3.69 -40.28 -19.13
CA MET A 340 4.31 -39.47 -20.19
C MET A 340 4.95 -38.24 -19.55
N CYS A 341 6.23 -37.98 -19.84
CA CYS A 341 6.90 -36.76 -19.40
C CYS A 341 6.55 -35.54 -20.28
N PRO A 342 6.69 -34.31 -19.76
CA PRO A 342 6.16 -33.09 -20.39
C PRO A 342 7.06 -32.52 -21.50
N PRO A 343 6.58 -31.54 -22.29
CA PRO A 343 7.30 -30.98 -23.43
C PRO A 343 8.39 -29.96 -23.02
N SER A 344 9.51 -30.43 -22.47
CA SER A 344 10.67 -29.58 -22.13
C SER A 344 11.52 -29.15 -23.34
N LEU A 345 11.36 -29.79 -24.50
CA LEU A 345 12.20 -29.57 -25.69
C LEU A 345 11.80 -28.36 -26.54
N ALA A 346 10.54 -27.90 -26.49
CA ALA A 346 10.11 -26.69 -27.22
C ALA A 346 10.64 -25.39 -26.57
N LEU A 347 10.67 -25.35 -25.23
CA LEU A 347 11.11 -24.17 -24.47
C LEU A 347 12.60 -23.85 -24.70
N SER A 348 13.42 -24.90 -24.82
CA SER A 348 14.88 -24.77 -25.03
C SER A 348 15.24 -24.09 -26.34
N PHE A 349 14.44 -24.28 -27.40
CA PHE A 349 14.70 -23.66 -28.71
C PHE A 349 14.34 -22.16 -28.72
N MET A 350 13.31 -21.74 -27.97
CA MET A 350 12.96 -20.32 -27.82
C MET A 350 13.94 -19.56 -26.92
N LEU A 351 14.43 -20.19 -25.84
CA LEU A 351 15.39 -19.57 -24.92
C LEU A 351 16.77 -19.34 -25.54
N LEU A 352 17.21 -20.18 -26.48
CA LEU A 352 18.51 -20.02 -27.15
C LEU A 352 18.63 -18.76 -28.00
N ASN A 353 17.54 -18.32 -28.67
CA ASN A 353 17.53 -17.09 -29.46
C ASN A 353 17.64 -15.80 -28.62
N LEU A 354 17.42 -15.86 -27.30
CA LEU A 354 17.64 -14.74 -26.37
C LEU A 354 19.10 -14.65 -25.86
N ILE A 355 19.93 -15.67 -26.10
CA ILE A 355 21.30 -15.76 -25.57
C ILE A 355 22.32 -15.14 -26.55
N GLU A 356 22.11 -15.20 -27.87
CA GLU A 356 23.02 -14.58 -28.86
C GLU A 356 23.13 -13.05 -28.74
N TRP A 357 22.17 -12.38 -28.07
CA TRP A 357 22.23 -10.94 -27.82
C TRP A 357 23.38 -10.49 -26.90
N ARG A 358 24.12 -11.43 -26.29
CA ARG A 358 25.28 -11.14 -25.42
C ARG A 358 26.66 -11.19 -26.09
N SER A 359 26.78 -11.68 -27.33
CA SER A 359 28.08 -12.06 -27.90
C SER A 359 28.74 -11.02 -28.84
N ALA A 360 28.23 -9.78 -28.88
CA ALA A 360 28.57 -8.82 -29.93
C ALA A 360 29.17 -7.47 -29.46
N VAL A 361 29.85 -7.42 -28.31
CA VAL A 361 30.78 -6.31 -27.96
C VAL A 361 32.00 -6.82 -27.16
N GLU A 362 32.92 -7.50 -27.83
CA GLU A 362 34.33 -7.55 -27.42
C GLU A 362 35.22 -7.35 -28.65
N ILE A 363 35.92 -6.22 -28.70
CA ILE A 363 37.07 -6.02 -29.59
C ILE A 363 38.30 -5.83 -28.68
N ARG A 364 39.30 -6.68 -28.90
CA ARG A 364 40.57 -6.68 -28.15
C ARG A 364 41.30 -5.34 -28.33
N GLY A 365 41.90 -4.83 -27.25
CA GLY A 365 42.60 -3.55 -27.24
C GLY A 365 44.09 -3.63 -27.59
N GLY A 366 44.79 -2.51 -27.35
CA GLY A 366 46.26 -2.44 -27.38
C GLY A 366 46.81 -1.04 -27.69
N ALA A 367 47.33 -0.35 -26.67
CA ALA A 367 48.48 0.58 -26.72
C ALA A 367 48.66 1.28 -25.35
N GLU A 368 49.91 1.48 -24.94
CA GLU A 368 50.31 1.95 -23.60
C GLU A 368 50.43 3.48 -23.50
N GLY A 369 50.47 4.02 -22.28
CA GLY A 369 50.91 5.40 -22.01
C GLY A 369 50.31 6.00 -20.73
N PRO A 370 51.11 6.60 -19.83
CA PRO A 370 50.60 7.18 -18.59
C PRO A 370 49.83 8.47 -18.86
N ARG A 371 48.67 8.65 -18.22
CA ARG A 371 47.93 9.92 -18.25
C ARG A 371 47.72 10.44 -16.84
N GLN A 372 48.20 11.67 -16.63
CA GLN A 372 48.00 12.44 -15.41
C GLN A 372 46.49 12.63 -15.14
N LEU A 373 46.10 12.58 -13.88
CA LEU A 373 44.79 13.05 -13.46
C LEU A 373 44.76 14.59 -13.58
N VAL A 374 44.19 15.10 -14.66
CA VAL A 374 43.75 16.50 -14.73
C VAL A 374 42.30 16.53 -14.28
N VAL A 375 42.08 16.97 -13.04
CA VAL A 375 40.74 17.36 -12.57
C VAL A 375 40.36 18.63 -13.32
N MET A 376 39.37 18.52 -14.20
CA MET A 376 38.80 19.67 -14.90
C MET A 376 37.38 19.87 -14.36
N GLU A 377 37.23 20.81 -13.43
CA GLU A 377 35.92 21.32 -13.04
C GLU A 377 35.27 21.97 -14.26
N LEU A 378 34.06 21.52 -14.63
CA LEU A 378 33.20 22.26 -15.55
C LEU A 378 32.16 23.02 -14.72
N GLY A 379 32.37 24.34 -14.66
CA GLY A 379 31.67 25.23 -13.76
C GLY A 379 30.19 25.47 -14.07
N SER A 380 29.51 26.04 -13.08
CA SER A 380 28.11 26.44 -13.11
C SER A 380 27.83 27.50 -14.20
N PRO A 381 26.75 27.36 -15.00
CA PRO A 381 26.22 28.47 -15.77
C PRO A 381 25.31 29.34 -14.87
N CYS A 382 25.81 30.51 -14.50
CA CYS A 382 24.96 31.60 -14.02
C CYS A 382 24.08 32.11 -15.17
N PHE A 383 22.85 32.58 -14.90
CA PHE A 383 22.31 33.76 -15.60
C PHE A 383 21.12 34.43 -14.88
N LEU A 384 21.28 35.75 -14.69
CA LEU A 384 20.29 36.85 -14.65
C LEU A 384 19.04 36.78 -13.74
N GLN A 385 19.03 37.68 -12.74
CA GLN A 385 17.84 38.20 -12.06
C GLN A 385 17.17 39.31 -12.89
N PRO A 386 15.84 39.52 -12.76
CA PRO A 386 15.20 40.80 -13.09
C PRO A 386 15.39 41.81 -11.95
N VAL A 387 15.68 43.07 -12.30
CA VAL A 387 15.83 44.19 -11.35
C VAL A 387 14.50 44.93 -11.17
N LEU A 388 14.06 45.10 -9.91
CA LEU A 388 13.08 46.11 -9.51
C LEU A 388 13.49 46.75 -8.15
N PRO A 389 13.05 48.00 -7.85
CA PRO A 389 13.85 48.92 -7.03
C PRO A 389 13.65 48.81 -5.51
N LYS A 390 14.68 49.27 -4.77
CA LYS A 390 14.67 49.42 -3.31
C LYS A 390 13.78 50.58 -2.85
N PRO A 391 13.05 50.46 -1.72
CA PRO A 391 12.71 51.60 -0.88
C PRO A 391 13.90 51.97 0.04
N PRO A 392 14.07 53.26 0.41
CA PRO A 392 15.12 53.69 1.32
C PRO A 392 14.75 53.49 2.80
N ARG A 393 15.77 53.38 3.66
CA ARG A 393 15.68 53.68 5.10
C ARG A 393 16.41 54.98 5.36
N GLU A 394 15.75 55.94 6.02
CA GLU A 394 16.23 56.60 7.24
C GLU A 394 15.29 57.73 7.69
N ALA A 395 15.31 57.98 9.01
CA ALA A 395 14.98 59.20 9.75
C ALA A 395 13.90 59.02 10.83
N GLN A 396 14.28 59.38 12.06
CA GLN A 396 13.39 59.62 13.18
C GLN A 396 12.66 60.95 12.96
N GLN A 397 11.39 61.08 13.39
CA GLN A 397 10.98 62.04 14.44
C GLN A 397 9.46 62.11 14.66
N ALA A 398 9.13 62.27 15.94
CA ALA A 398 7.99 62.88 16.61
C ALA A 398 6.75 63.42 15.84
N ALA A 399 5.63 63.28 16.57
CA ALA A 399 4.59 64.28 16.84
C ALA A 399 3.24 64.27 16.08
N ALA A 400 2.21 64.53 16.91
CA ALA A 400 0.94 65.20 16.62
C ALA A 400 -0.13 64.50 15.75
N ALA A 401 -1.28 64.21 16.38
CA ALA A 401 -2.58 64.24 15.72
C ALA A 401 -2.97 65.68 15.35
N PRO A 402 -3.99 65.91 14.49
CA PRO A 402 -5.32 66.13 15.11
C PRO A 402 -6.54 65.65 14.29
N SER A 403 -7.68 65.48 14.99
CA SER A 403 -9.10 65.71 14.60
C SER A 403 -9.55 65.48 13.13
N SER A 404 -10.69 64.84 12.86
CA SER A 404 -12.02 65.39 13.25
C SER A 404 -13.23 64.51 12.86
N LEU A 405 -14.29 64.53 13.70
CA LEU A 405 -15.75 64.53 13.37
C LEU A 405 -16.33 63.40 12.45
N ARG A 406 -17.45 62.73 12.78
CA ARG A 406 -18.72 63.25 13.33
C ARG A 406 -19.62 62.16 13.97
N ASP A 407 -20.61 62.63 14.73
CA ASP A 407 -21.73 62.00 15.48
C ASP A 407 -22.27 60.59 15.15
N GLY A 408 -22.91 59.88 16.11
CA GLY A 408 -23.09 60.24 17.53
C GLY A 408 -24.19 59.49 18.33
N ARG A 409 -24.21 59.78 19.65
CA ARG A 409 -25.27 59.64 20.71
C ARG A 409 -25.99 58.27 20.87
N SER A 410 -26.27 57.78 22.09
CA SER A 410 -26.66 58.49 23.32
C SER A 410 -26.17 57.85 24.64
N ARG A 411 -26.34 58.58 25.76
CA ARG A 411 -25.89 58.27 27.13
C ARG A 411 -26.85 57.36 27.91
N TRP A 412 -26.31 56.67 28.93
CA TRP A 412 -26.76 56.80 30.33
C TRP A 412 -25.54 56.97 31.25
N GLU A 413 -25.74 57.49 32.47
CA GLU A 413 -24.69 58.19 33.25
C GLU A 413 -24.11 57.38 34.41
N ALA A 414 -22.90 57.77 34.85
CA ALA A 414 -22.15 57.17 35.96
C ALA A 414 -22.58 57.77 37.33
N PRO A 415 -21.91 57.43 38.46
CA PRO A 415 -20.74 58.28 38.79
C PRO A 415 -19.58 57.60 39.57
N SER A 416 -18.35 58.06 39.27
CA SER A 416 -17.30 58.48 40.26
C SER A 416 -16.71 57.47 41.27
N PHE A 417 -15.44 57.53 41.71
CA PHE A 417 -14.20 58.24 41.35
C PHE A 417 -13.07 57.54 42.16
N GLY A 418 -11.79 57.74 41.81
CA GLY A 418 -10.67 57.46 42.73
C GLY A 418 -9.61 56.48 42.20
N ALA A 419 -8.40 56.98 41.99
CA ALA A 419 -7.28 56.24 41.39
C ALA A 419 -6.09 56.12 42.36
N SER A 420 -5.02 55.45 41.89
CA SER A 420 -3.65 55.35 42.45
C SER A 420 -3.36 54.07 43.26
N ALA A 421 -2.18 53.44 43.18
CA ALA A 421 -1.10 53.52 42.19
C ALA A 421 -0.17 52.29 42.33
N LEU A 422 0.73 52.11 41.37
CA LEU A 422 1.67 51.00 41.24
C LEU A 422 2.89 51.05 42.19
N LEU A 423 3.52 49.87 42.33
CA LEU A 423 4.96 49.57 42.45
C LEU A 423 5.65 49.34 43.82
N ALA A 424 6.35 48.19 43.83
CA ALA A 424 7.63 47.85 44.48
C ALA A 424 7.70 47.67 46.02
N LEU A 425 7.88 46.40 46.45
CA LEU A 425 9.21 45.87 46.77
C LEU A 425 9.18 44.36 47.07
N ALA A 426 10.26 43.66 46.74
CA ALA A 426 10.44 42.24 47.07
C ALA A 426 11.09 42.07 48.46
N ALA A 427 10.60 41.13 49.26
CA ALA A 427 11.41 40.45 50.28
C ALA A 427 10.71 39.17 50.83
N LEU A 428 11.54 38.18 51.20
CA LEU A 428 11.30 37.22 52.29
C LEU A 428 10.03 36.32 52.24
N HIS A 429 10.21 35.05 51.85
CA HIS A 429 10.40 34.01 52.88
C HIS A 429 11.03 32.69 52.40
N ARG A 430 11.74 32.03 53.33
CA ARG A 430 12.32 30.69 53.17
C ARG A 430 11.35 29.62 53.70
N ARG A 431 11.53 28.39 53.19
CA ARG A 431 11.09 27.09 53.73
C ARG A 431 10.73 27.08 55.24
N LYS A 432 9.61 26.42 55.59
CA LYS A 432 9.64 25.13 56.31
C LYS A 432 8.27 24.41 56.29
N ALA A 433 8.34 23.10 56.51
CA ALA A 433 7.23 22.17 56.37
C ALA A 433 6.20 22.23 57.51
N GLY A 434 4.98 21.77 57.22
CA GLY A 434 3.95 21.46 58.22
C GLY A 434 3.02 20.38 57.68
N VAL A 435 3.15 19.15 58.18
CA VAL A 435 2.20 18.06 57.92
C VAL A 435 0.88 18.41 58.62
N VAL A 436 -0.20 18.59 57.86
CA VAL A 436 -1.56 18.67 58.40
C VAL A 436 -2.42 17.61 57.74
N ARG A 437 -2.78 16.60 58.54
CA ARG A 437 -3.67 15.50 58.17
C ARG A 437 -5.12 16.01 58.20
N ALA A 438 -5.67 16.38 57.05
CA ALA A 438 -7.06 16.83 56.93
C ALA A 438 -7.98 15.64 56.62
N SER A 439 -8.97 15.40 57.48
CA SER A 439 -9.97 14.33 57.33
C SER A 439 -11.13 14.74 56.42
N ARG A 440 -11.50 13.84 55.49
CA ARG A 440 -12.80 13.62 54.83
C ARG A 440 -13.80 14.80 54.78
N GLY A 441 -14.25 15.12 53.55
CA GLY A 441 -15.51 15.83 53.32
C GLY A 441 -15.38 17.18 52.62
N SER A 442 -14.72 17.23 51.46
CA SER A 442 -14.77 18.39 50.57
C SER A 442 -15.37 17.96 49.24
N ALA A 443 -16.43 18.65 48.80
CA ALA A 443 -16.88 18.55 47.42
C ALA A 443 -15.72 19.05 46.53
N VAL A 444 -15.21 18.18 45.66
CA VAL A 444 -14.18 18.57 44.69
C VAL A 444 -14.78 19.64 43.80
N ALA A 445 -14.22 20.85 43.86
CA ALA A 445 -14.62 21.91 42.95
C ALA A 445 -14.22 21.49 41.53
N VAL A 446 -15.23 21.11 40.74
CA VAL A 446 -15.08 20.69 39.34
C VAL A 446 -14.32 21.76 38.58
N ARG A 447 -13.07 21.48 38.24
CA ARG A 447 -12.23 22.36 37.42
C ARG A 447 -12.51 22.04 35.97
N ALA A 448 -12.92 23.03 35.18
CA ALA A 448 -13.01 22.84 33.73
C ALA A 448 -11.61 22.57 33.16
N ALA A 449 -11.53 21.63 32.21
CA ALA A 449 -10.31 21.35 31.47
C ALA A 449 -9.82 22.59 30.68
N ASP A 450 -8.52 22.83 30.67
CA ASP A 450 -7.89 23.85 29.85
C ASP A 450 -7.85 23.37 28.38
N ALA A 451 -8.77 23.91 27.56
CA ALA A 451 -8.94 23.49 26.17
C ALA A 451 -7.70 23.72 25.29
N ASP A 452 -6.95 24.80 25.53
CA ASP A 452 -5.73 25.10 24.77
C ASP A 452 -4.57 24.21 25.21
N ALA A 453 -4.47 23.89 26.52
CA ALA A 453 -3.55 22.88 27.01
C ALA A 453 -3.88 21.49 26.42
N TRP A 454 -5.16 21.12 26.34
CA TRP A 454 -5.57 19.84 25.75
C TRP A 454 -5.15 19.74 24.29
N ARG A 455 -5.37 20.79 23.49
CA ARG A 455 -5.00 20.84 22.06
C ARG A 455 -3.50 20.62 21.82
N ARG A 456 -2.62 21.06 22.73
CA ARG A 456 -1.16 20.87 22.61
C ARG A 456 -0.69 19.40 22.69
N GLY A 457 -1.55 18.47 23.15
CA GLY A 457 -1.23 17.04 23.15
C GLY A 457 -1.35 16.36 21.77
N PHE A 458 -2.00 17.00 20.79
CA PHE A 458 -2.02 16.55 19.39
C PHE A 458 -0.79 17.06 18.63
N ARG A 459 0.40 16.64 19.09
CA ARG A 459 1.70 17.06 18.56
C ARG A 459 2.36 15.95 17.74
N GLU A 460 3.24 16.33 16.83
CA GLU A 460 4.18 15.38 16.22
C GLU A 460 5.04 14.75 17.32
N ALA A 461 5.24 13.43 17.25
CA ALA A 461 6.14 12.73 18.15
C ALA A 461 7.61 12.94 17.71
N ASP A 462 8.44 13.38 18.64
CA ASP A 462 9.89 13.41 18.44
C ASP A 462 10.43 11.96 18.36
N GLU A 463 11.30 11.67 17.38
CA GLU A 463 12.07 10.43 17.35
C GLU A 463 13.35 10.61 18.21
N LEU A 464 13.61 9.68 19.14
CA LEU A 464 14.84 9.70 19.93
C LEU A 464 16.07 9.41 19.06
N GLU A 465 17.10 10.26 19.13
CA GLU A 465 18.38 10.07 18.42
C GLU A 465 18.97 8.67 18.66
N ASP A 466 19.01 8.24 19.92
CA ASP A 466 19.51 6.92 20.30
C ASP A 466 18.45 5.79 20.21
N GLY A 467 17.16 6.14 20.07
CA GLY A 467 16.01 5.23 20.13
C GLY A 467 15.57 4.81 21.54
N TYR A 468 16.31 5.19 22.58
CA TYR A 468 16.03 4.89 23.99
C TYR A 468 16.77 5.86 24.93
N TYR A 469 16.30 5.96 26.16
CA TYR A 469 17.06 6.54 27.28
C TYR A 469 16.76 5.81 28.58
N PHE A 470 17.65 5.97 29.56
CA PHE A 470 17.52 5.42 30.91
C PHE A 470 17.26 6.54 31.92
N MET A 471 16.55 6.20 33.00
CA MET A 471 16.32 7.04 34.16
C MET A 471 16.44 6.18 35.43
N ASP A 472 17.09 6.73 36.46
CA ASP A 472 17.02 6.18 37.81
C ASP A 472 15.87 6.91 38.53
N VAL A 473 14.91 6.17 39.07
CA VAL A 473 13.65 6.73 39.61
C VAL A 473 13.39 6.18 41.01
N GLU A 474 13.35 7.07 41.99
CA GLU A 474 13.01 6.72 43.37
C GLU A 474 11.52 6.38 43.50
N GLY A 475 11.18 5.41 44.35
CA GLY A 475 9.79 5.07 44.70
C GLY A 475 9.08 4.08 43.79
N ILE A 476 9.73 3.55 42.74
CA ILE A 476 9.16 2.43 41.96
C ILE A 476 8.94 1.22 42.87
N PRO A 477 7.76 0.57 42.84
CA PRO A 477 7.52 -0.66 43.59
C PRO A 477 8.48 -1.78 43.19
N ALA A 478 9.05 -2.48 44.17
CA ALA A 478 10.10 -3.47 43.94
C ALA A 478 9.61 -4.74 43.19
N ASP A 479 8.31 -5.00 43.23
CA ASP A 479 7.58 -6.08 42.54
C ASP A 479 7.08 -5.68 41.13
N LEU A 480 7.39 -4.46 40.66
CA LEU A 480 7.04 -4.00 39.31
C LEU A 480 8.18 -4.29 38.31
N SER A 481 8.19 -5.50 37.75
CA SER A 481 9.16 -5.98 36.74
C SER A 481 8.49 -6.28 35.39
N GLY A 482 8.88 -5.58 34.32
CA GLY A 482 8.34 -5.79 32.97
C GLY A 482 8.35 -4.55 32.07
N THR A 483 7.54 -4.54 31.01
CA THR A 483 7.34 -3.38 30.13
C THR A 483 5.87 -3.05 29.89
N TYR A 484 5.54 -1.77 30.07
CA TYR A 484 4.32 -1.12 29.57
C TYR A 484 4.55 -0.71 28.11
N PHE A 485 3.71 -1.17 27.18
CA PHE A 485 3.69 -0.75 25.78
C PHE A 485 2.37 -0.05 25.45
N ARG A 486 2.42 1.17 24.90
CA ARG A 486 1.26 1.97 24.50
C ARG A 486 1.37 2.35 23.03
N ASN A 487 0.30 2.19 22.27
CA ASN A 487 0.21 2.72 20.90
C ASN A 487 -0.68 3.97 20.87
N GLY A 488 -0.67 4.70 19.76
CA GLY A 488 -1.53 5.85 19.50
C GLY A 488 -1.12 6.56 18.22
N PRO A 489 -1.90 7.56 17.74
CA PRO A 489 -1.45 8.42 16.67
C PRO A 489 -0.33 9.34 17.18
N GLY A 490 0.80 9.39 16.48
CA GLY A 490 1.93 10.27 16.84
C GLY A 490 2.59 10.98 15.66
N LYS A 491 2.00 10.91 14.47
CA LYS A 491 2.38 11.74 13.33
C LYS A 491 1.13 12.17 12.58
N PHE A 492 0.98 13.48 12.43
CA PHE A 492 -0.24 14.14 11.97
C PHE A 492 -0.01 14.95 10.69
N LYS A 493 1.25 15.24 10.32
CA LYS A 493 1.63 16.04 9.15
C LYS A 493 2.65 15.33 8.27
N GLU A 494 2.56 15.53 6.96
CA GLU A 494 3.60 15.16 6.00
C GLU A 494 3.61 16.15 4.83
N GLY A 495 4.76 16.78 4.57
CA GLY A 495 4.84 17.95 3.69
C GLY A 495 3.85 19.04 4.09
N ASP A 496 3.14 19.59 3.10
CA ASP A 496 2.10 20.62 3.28
C ASP A 496 0.71 20.04 3.63
N SER A 497 0.61 18.73 3.91
CA SER A 497 -0.65 18.05 4.22
C SER A 497 -0.74 17.57 5.66
N GLN A 498 -1.94 17.62 6.23
CA GLN A 498 -2.23 17.30 7.64
C GLN A 498 -3.44 16.37 7.73
N VAL A 499 -3.43 15.45 8.70
CA VAL A 499 -4.58 14.58 8.99
C VAL A 499 -5.71 15.41 9.58
N ALA A 500 -6.93 15.13 9.14
CA ALA A 500 -8.11 15.91 9.51
C ALA A 500 -8.83 15.34 10.74
N HIS A 501 -8.55 14.08 11.09
CA HIS A 501 -9.04 13.41 12.29
C HIS A 501 -7.86 12.71 12.97
N GLU A 502 -7.76 12.78 14.30
CA GLU A 502 -6.62 12.30 15.09
C GLU A 502 -6.33 10.80 14.88
N LEU A 503 -7.37 9.97 14.77
CA LEU A 503 -7.28 8.53 14.47
C LEU A 503 -6.74 8.17 13.07
N ASP A 504 -6.61 9.13 12.14
CA ASP A 504 -5.92 8.92 10.85
C ASP A 504 -4.39 9.15 10.94
N GLY A 505 -3.86 9.59 12.09
CA GLY A 505 -2.43 9.76 12.33
C GLY A 505 -1.66 8.43 12.43
N ASP A 506 -0.39 8.39 12.01
CA ASP A 506 0.41 7.15 11.99
C ASP A 506 0.77 6.66 13.40
N GLY A 507 0.85 5.34 13.56
CA GLY A 507 1.09 4.66 14.83
C GLY A 507 2.42 5.01 15.47
N PHE A 508 2.39 5.30 16.77
CA PHE A 508 3.52 5.67 17.59
C PHE A 508 3.51 4.84 18.89
N ILE A 509 4.54 4.02 19.04
CA ILE A 509 4.70 3.14 20.19
C ILE A 509 5.57 3.85 21.24
N LEU A 510 5.08 3.91 22.46
CA LEU A 510 5.84 4.21 23.68
C LEU A 510 6.02 2.92 24.47
N ALA A 511 7.25 2.62 24.88
CA ALA A 511 7.57 1.49 25.75
C ALA A 511 8.37 1.96 26.97
N ILE A 512 7.91 1.58 28.16
CA ILE A 512 8.52 1.92 29.45
C ILE A 512 8.81 0.61 30.18
N SER A 513 10.07 0.23 30.30
CA SER A 513 10.50 -0.93 31.09
C SER A 513 10.83 -0.52 32.52
N PHE A 514 10.48 -1.38 33.47
CA PHE A 514 10.78 -1.26 34.88
C PHE A 514 11.62 -2.47 35.32
N LYS A 515 12.77 -2.22 35.97
CA LYS A 515 13.64 -3.26 36.53
C LYS A 515 14.55 -2.66 37.61
N ASP A 516 14.54 -3.22 38.82
CA ASP A 516 15.45 -2.86 39.91
C ASP A 516 15.52 -1.34 40.23
N GLY A 517 14.39 -0.63 40.14
CA GLY A 517 14.29 0.84 40.33
C GLY A 517 14.78 1.69 39.15
N GLN A 518 15.24 1.05 38.07
CA GLN A 518 15.64 1.70 36.83
C GLN A 518 14.52 1.63 35.78
N VAL A 519 14.39 2.71 35.01
CA VAL A 519 13.44 2.82 33.91
C VAL A 519 14.17 2.93 32.58
N CYS A 520 13.77 2.14 31.59
CA CYS A 520 14.18 2.31 30.19
C CYS A 520 12.99 2.78 29.34
N VAL A 521 13.06 4.01 28.84
CA VAL A 521 12.03 4.59 27.96
C VAL A 521 12.48 4.48 26.50
N ARG A 522 11.57 4.08 25.63
CA ARG A 522 11.77 3.91 24.18
C ARG A 522 10.52 4.40 23.46
N HIS A 523 10.68 5.05 22.32
CA HIS A 523 9.55 5.32 21.44
C HIS A 523 9.91 5.35 19.96
N ARG A 524 8.94 4.97 19.11
CA ARG A 524 9.13 4.86 17.66
C ARG A 524 7.82 4.89 16.89
N LEU A 525 7.85 5.50 15.70
CA LEU A 525 6.77 5.33 14.71
C LEU A 525 6.76 3.90 14.14
N VAL A 526 5.58 3.31 13.98
CA VAL A 526 5.38 2.05 13.26
C VAL A 526 5.64 2.28 11.78
N GLN A 527 6.58 1.55 11.19
CA GLN A 527 7.00 1.73 9.80
C GLN A 527 6.02 1.02 8.83
N THR A 528 4.76 1.47 8.83
CA THR A 528 3.74 1.00 7.88
C THR A 528 4.11 1.42 6.46
N GLN A 529 3.68 0.66 5.45
CA GLN A 529 3.88 1.07 4.05
C GLN A 529 3.11 2.36 3.71
N GLY A 530 2.04 2.68 4.44
CA GLY A 530 1.36 3.97 4.37
C GLY A 530 2.29 5.12 4.76
N LEU A 531 2.88 5.07 5.96
CA LEU A 531 3.86 6.04 6.44
C LEU A 531 5.07 6.16 5.51
N LEU A 532 5.62 5.04 5.05
CA LEU A 532 6.78 5.03 4.14
C LEU A 532 6.45 5.66 2.78
N ARG A 533 5.24 5.43 2.24
CA ARG A 533 4.80 6.07 1.00
C ARG A 533 4.56 7.57 1.20
N ASP A 534 3.96 7.98 2.31
CA ASP A 534 3.70 9.38 2.58
C ASP A 534 5.02 10.16 2.73
N LYS A 535 6.00 9.62 3.49
CA LYS A 535 7.38 10.14 3.57
C LYS A 535 8.08 10.22 2.20
N PHE A 536 7.89 9.23 1.32
CA PHE A 536 8.46 9.26 -0.03
C PHE A 536 7.79 10.30 -0.94
N ALA A 537 6.46 10.44 -0.86
CA ALA A 537 5.68 11.39 -1.64
C ALA A 537 5.75 12.83 -1.09
N LYS A 538 6.25 13.00 0.15
CA LYS A 538 6.21 14.23 0.95
C LYS A 538 4.80 14.83 1.05
N ARG A 539 3.81 13.95 1.21
CA ARG A 539 2.39 14.26 1.42
C ARG A 539 1.66 13.01 1.91
N ILE A 540 0.54 13.20 2.59
CA ILE A 540 -0.46 12.16 2.82
C ILE A 540 -0.98 11.72 1.45
N PHE A 541 -0.60 10.53 0.99
CA PHE A 541 -0.83 10.11 -0.39
C PHE A 541 -2.25 9.59 -0.61
N ALA A 542 -2.85 8.96 0.40
CA ALA A 542 -4.14 8.28 0.32
C ALA A 542 -5.13 8.82 1.36
N LYS A 543 -6.42 8.70 1.04
CA LYS A 543 -7.52 9.05 1.95
C LYS A 543 -7.46 8.21 3.24
N GLY A 544 -7.67 8.87 4.38
CA GLY A 544 -7.81 8.24 5.70
C GLY A 544 -9.15 7.50 5.86
N PHE A 545 -9.28 6.74 6.95
CA PHE A 545 -10.53 6.07 7.30
C PHE A 545 -11.56 7.07 7.86
N TYR A 546 -11.09 8.09 8.59
CA TYR A 546 -11.92 9.03 9.35
C TYR A 546 -12.18 10.38 8.67
N GLY A 547 -11.83 10.50 7.38
CA GLY A 547 -12.15 11.70 6.58
C GLY A 547 -10.94 12.49 6.10
N THR A 548 -9.71 12.15 6.51
CA THR A 548 -8.50 12.82 6.00
C THR A 548 -8.41 12.75 4.47
N PRO A 549 -8.39 13.88 3.75
CA PRO A 549 -8.20 13.88 2.31
C PRO A 549 -6.73 13.61 1.95
N PRO A 550 -6.45 13.05 0.76
CA PRO A 550 -5.09 13.03 0.23
C PRO A 550 -4.60 14.47 -0.02
N GLY A 551 -3.31 14.73 0.17
CA GLY A 551 -2.67 15.99 -0.22
C GLY A 551 -2.66 16.20 -1.74
N GLU A 552 -2.30 17.40 -2.19
CA GLU A 552 -2.30 17.74 -3.64
C GLU A 552 -1.48 16.73 -4.46
N GLY A 553 -2.05 16.21 -5.56
CA GLY A 553 -1.42 15.17 -6.38
C GLY A 553 -1.33 13.78 -5.73
N GLY A 554 -1.81 13.61 -4.50
CA GLY A 554 -2.20 12.32 -3.94
C GLY A 554 -3.46 11.78 -4.61
N SER A 555 -3.86 10.56 -4.26
CA SER A 555 -4.97 9.87 -4.93
C SER A 555 -6.17 9.64 -4.03
N ALA A 556 -7.34 10.02 -4.52
CA ALA A 556 -8.62 9.56 -3.99
C ALA A 556 -8.83 8.04 -4.23
N LEU A 557 -8.04 7.42 -5.11
CA LEU A 557 -8.06 5.97 -5.37
C LEU A 557 -6.64 5.33 -5.40
N ASP A 558 -6.29 4.52 -4.40
CA ASP A 558 -5.12 3.63 -4.43
C ASP A 558 -5.36 2.48 -5.43
N ALA A 559 -4.82 2.66 -6.63
CA ALA A 559 -4.98 1.74 -7.75
C ALA A 559 -4.31 0.35 -7.57
N ARG A 560 -3.73 0.03 -6.40
CA ARG A 560 -3.09 -1.27 -6.17
C ARG A 560 -3.79 -2.19 -5.17
N LYS A 561 -4.36 -1.71 -4.04
CA LYS A 561 -4.66 -2.59 -2.88
C LYS A 561 -5.99 -2.38 -2.13
N GLY A 562 -6.78 -1.37 -2.49
CA GLY A 562 -8.09 -1.08 -1.86
C GLY A 562 -7.97 -0.25 -0.58
N PHE A 563 -9.01 0.54 -0.28
CA PHE A 563 -9.01 1.53 0.80
C PHE A 563 -9.21 0.95 2.20
N PRO A 564 -8.77 1.67 3.26
CA PRO A 564 -7.99 2.93 3.28
C PRO A 564 -6.56 2.74 3.86
N LYS A 565 -5.83 3.83 4.13
CA LYS A 565 -4.47 3.79 4.71
C LYS A 565 -4.45 3.02 6.04
N HIS A 566 -3.53 2.05 6.16
CA HIS A 566 -3.26 1.35 7.42
C HIS A 566 -2.28 2.14 8.30
N THR A 567 -2.77 2.68 9.42
CA THR A 567 -2.00 3.51 10.37
C THR A 567 -1.31 2.70 11.48
N ALA A 568 -1.86 1.53 11.83
CA ALA A 568 -1.35 0.65 12.90
C ALA A 568 -1.21 1.36 14.27
N ASN A 569 -2.19 2.20 14.63
CA ASN A 569 -2.15 3.13 15.76
C ASN A 569 -3.13 2.80 16.92
N ALA A 570 -4.02 1.82 16.78
CA ALA A 570 -5.17 1.62 17.68
C ALA A 570 -4.78 1.07 19.05
N GLY A 571 -3.79 0.18 19.10
CA GLY A 571 -3.39 -0.47 20.35
C GLY A 571 -2.17 -1.37 20.19
N MET A 572 -1.74 -1.92 21.33
CA MET A 572 -0.75 -2.99 21.44
C MET A 572 -1.41 -4.28 21.92
N THR A 573 -0.87 -5.43 21.52
CA THR A 573 -1.28 -6.74 22.04
C THR A 573 -0.04 -7.62 22.16
N PHE A 574 0.07 -8.37 23.25
CA PHE A 574 1.13 -9.36 23.43
C PHE A 574 0.52 -10.74 23.67
N TRP A 575 0.93 -11.73 22.87
CA TRP A 575 0.45 -13.11 22.96
C TRP A 575 1.47 -14.04 22.27
N GLU A 576 1.72 -15.23 22.83
CA GLU A 576 2.69 -16.23 22.31
C GLU A 576 4.03 -15.61 21.85
N ASP A 577 4.66 -14.86 22.76
CA ASP A 577 5.92 -14.13 22.58
C ASP A 577 5.95 -13.08 21.44
N GLN A 578 4.80 -12.74 20.84
CA GLN A 578 4.71 -11.71 19.80
C GLN A 578 4.07 -10.43 20.33
N LEU A 579 4.78 -9.32 20.14
CA LEU A 579 4.25 -7.97 20.34
C LEU A 579 3.68 -7.47 19.01
N LEU A 580 2.39 -7.10 19.02
CA LEU A 580 1.63 -6.69 17.84
C LEU A 580 1.12 -5.25 18.00
N ALA A 581 1.41 -4.42 17.00
CA ALA A 581 0.75 -3.13 16.81
C ALA A 581 -0.48 -3.31 15.92
N VAL A 582 -1.64 -2.89 16.43
CA VAL A 582 -2.95 -3.11 15.81
C VAL A 582 -3.48 -1.80 15.20
N GLY A 583 -4.16 -1.86 14.05
CA GLY A 583 -4.74 -0.69 13.40
C GLY A 583 -6.24 -0.52 13.69
N THR A 584 -6.79 0.66 13.41
CA THR A 584 -8.24 0.93 13.54
C THR A 584 -9.05 0.11 12.53
N ALA A 585 -10.38 0.07 12.69
CA ALA A 585 -11.30 -0.51 11.70
C ALA A 585 -10.90 -0.16 10.25
N GLY A 586 -11.01 -1.13 9.33
CA GLY A 586 -10.46 -1.06 7.97
C GLY A 586 -9.01 -1.56 7.84
N SER A 587 -8.27 -1.70 8.94
CA SER A 587 -6.92 -2.28 8.99
C SER A 587 -6.97 -3.81 8.85
N LYS A 588 -6.28 -4.37 7.85
CA LYS A 588 -6.31 -5.81 7.57
C LYS A 588 -5.51 -6.64 8.57
N LYS A 589 -4.21 -6.38 8.77
CA LYS A 589 -3.31 -7.31 9.49
C LYS A 589 -2.40 -6.56 10.47
N PRO A 590 -2.12 -7.12 11.66
CA PRO A 590 -1.30 -6.45 12.66
C PRO A 590 0.15 -6.33 12.17
N PHE A 591 0.91 -5.43 12.77
CA PHE A 591 2.34 -5.31 12.55
C PHE A 591 3.09 -5.95 13.72
N GLN A 592 3.97 -6.91 13.43
CA GLN A 592 4.86 -7.49 14.44
C GLN A 592 5.94 -6.48 14.80
N ILE A 593 6.19 -6.29 16.09
CA ILE A 593 7.12 -5.30 16.64
C ILE A 593 8.22 -6.02 17.44
N ASP A 594 9.49 -5.73 17.17
CA ASP A 594 10.57 -6.16 18.05
C ASP A 594 10.46 -5.43 19.40
N PRO A 595 10.26 -6.14 20.52
CA PRO A 595 9.97 -5.50 21.80
C PRO A 595 11.16 -4.79 22.43
N ALA A 596 12.38 -4.98 21.93
CA ALA A 596 13.57 -4.31 22.46
C ALA A 596 13.82 -2.95 21.81
N CYS A 597 13.65 -2.84 20.49
CA CYS A 597 13.97 -1.65 19.71
C CYS A 597 12.77 -0.97 19.04
N LEU A 598 11.57 -1.51 19.23
CA LEU A 598 10.31 -1.06 18.62
C LEU A 598 10.37 -1.02 17.08
N GLY A 599 11.25 -1.84 16.49
CA GLY A 599 11.38 -1.98 15.06
C GLY A 599 10.21 -2.79 14.50
N THR A 600 9.54 -2.27 13.48
CA THR A 600 8.54 -3.03 12.72
C THR A 600 9.22 -4.16 11.97
N VAL A 601 8.89 -5.41 12.35
CA VAL A 601 9.37 -6.60 11.66
C VAL A 601 8.63 -6.69 10.34
N LEU A 602 9.36 -6.71 9.22
CA LEU A 602 8.76 -6.78 7.89
C LEU A 602 8.12 -8.17 7.69
N GLY A 603 6.78 -8.21 7.75
CA GLY A 603 6.00 -9.41 7.46
C GLY A 603 6.12 -9.88 6.01
N ASN A 604 5.76 -11.14 5.76
CA ASN A 604 5.89 -11.82 4.47
C ASN A 604 4.89 -11.35 3.38
N GLU A 605 4.10 -10.31 3.63
CA GLU A 605 2.98 -9.88 2.80
C GLU A 605 3.08 -8.42 2.33
N ASP A 606 2.15 -8.10 1.43
CA ASP A 606 2.10 -6.92 0.56
C ASP A 606 2.15 -5.54 1.24
N GLU A 607 2.07 -5.45 2.57
CA GLU A 607 2.18 -4.20 3.34
C GLU A 607 3.15 -4.27 4.53
N GLY A 608 3.94 -5.34 4.65
CA GLY A 608 4.83 -5.58 5.80
C GLY A 608 4.10 -5.96 7.10
N SER A 609 2.77 -6.10 7.06
CA SER A 609 1.96 -6.67 8.13
C SER A 609 2.09 -8.19 8.22
N TRP A 610 1.80 -8.76 9.38
CA TRP A 610 1.99 -10.17 9.69
C TRP A 610 0.66 -10.95 9.65
N ASN A 611 0.68 -12.09 8.97
CA ASN A 611 -0.49 -12.93 8.74
C ASN A 611 -0.62 -14.10 9.74
N LEU A 612 -0.01 -13.95 10.93
CA LEU A 612 0.01 -14.96 12.00
C LEU A 612 0.53 -16.32 11.49
N ASP A 613 1.69 -16.32 10.85
CA ASP A 613 2.31 -17.48 10.18
C ASP A 613 1.40 -18.23 9.18
N GLY A 614 0.58 -17.46 8.46
CA GLY A 614 -0.36 -17.96 7.46
C GLY A 614 -1.70 -18.43 8.03
N ALA A 615 -1.97 -18.19 9.32
CA ALA A 615 -3.29 -18.44 9.90
C ALA A 615 -4.36 -17.41 9.46
N LEU A 616 -3.95 -16.22 9.01
CA LEU A 616 -4.82 -15.26 8.33
C LEU A 616 -4.66 -15.37 6.82
N ASP A 617 -5.76 -15.63 6.12
CA ASP A 617 -5.83 -15.52 4.65
C ASP A 617 -5.76 -14.05 4.18
N SER A 618 -5.86 -13.81 2.88
CA SER A 618 -5.81 -12.46 2.30
C SER A 618 -7.08 -11.63 2.50
N GLU A 619 -8.17 -12.24 2.97
CA GLU A 619 -9.53 -11.65 3.06
C GLU A 619 -10.03 -11.48 4.49
N THR A 620 -9.22 -11.86 5.49
CA THR A 620 -9.60 -11.87 6.90
C THR A 620 -8.76 -10.86 7.67
N GLY A 621 -9.46 -9.88 8.24
CA GLY A 621 -8.91 -8.87 9.12
C GLY A 621 -8.52 -9.39 10.52
N PHE A 622 -7.77 -8.58 11.27
CA PHE A 622 -7.47 -8.82 12.69
C PHE A 622 -8.30 -7.93 13.64
N GLY A 623 -8.99 -6.92 13.11
CA GLY A 623 -9.76 -5.95 13.92
C GLY A 623 -8.87 -5.01 14.72
N SER A 624 -9.50 -4.15 15.53
CA SER A 624 -8.83 -3.10 16.31
C SER A 624 -8.68 -3.39 17.81
N CYS A 625 -9.46 -4.31 18.35
CA CYS A 625 -9.64 -4.51 19.79
C CYS A 625 -9.61 -6.01 20.18
N PRO A 626 -8.52 -6.75 19.90
CA PRO A 626 -8.40 -8.14 20.29
C PRO A 626 -8.54 -8.32 21.81
N LYS A 627 -9.09 -9.46 22.24
CA LYS A 627 -9.29 -9.79 23.66
C LYS A 627 -8.59 -11.10 24.00
N VAL A 628 -7.94 -11.16 25.16
CA VAL A 628 -7.38 -12.40 25.73
C VAL A 628 -8.32 -12.89 26.83
N CYS A 629 -8.78 -14.14 26.73
CA CYS A 629 -9.67 -14.76 27.71
C CYS A 629 -8.94 -15.05 29.03
N GLY A 630 -9.43 -14.51 30.15
CA GLY A 630 -8.82 -14.71 31.47
C GLY A 630 -8.93 -16.14 32.03
N THR A 631 -9.68 -17.04 31.37
CA THR A 631 -9.79 -18.46 31.75
C THR A 631 -8.93 -19.37 30.90
N GLU A 632 -9.04 -19.27 29.57
CA GLU A 632 -8.40 -20.21 28.64
C GLU A 632 -7.07 -19.67 28.05
N GLY A 633 -6.73 -18.40 28.29
CA GLY A 633 -5.62 -17.72 27.63
C GLY A 633 -5.83 -17.47 26.13
N CYS A 634 -6.99 -17.84 25.58
CA CYS A 634 -7.29 -17.73 24.16
C CYS A 634 -7.29 -16.27 23.67
N LEU A 635 -6.59 -16.01 22.56
CA LEU A 635 -6.66 -14.75 21.83
C LEU A 635 -7.86 -14.76 20.89
N SER A 636 -8.79 -13.84 21.08
CA SER A 636 -9.99 -13.64 20.25
C SER A 636 -9.92 -12.31 19.50
N PHE A 637 -10.46 -12.27 18.29
CA PHE A 637 -10.68 -11.02 17.54
C PHE A 637 -11.82 -11.14 16.53
N ILE A 638 -12.29 -9.98 16.06
CA ILE A 638 -13.29 -9.87 14.99
C ILE A 638 -12.72 -9.09 13.81
N ASP A 639 -13.02 -9.58 12.61
CA ASP A 639 -13.01 -8.78 11.39
C ASP A 639 -14.45 -8.37 11.05
N GLN A 640 -14.62 -7.18 10.49
CA GLN A 640 -15.91 -6.60 10.15
C GLN A 640 -15.84 -5.99 8.75
N ILE A 641 -16.76 -6.41 7.88
CA ILE A 641 -16.80 -6.05 6.46
C ILE A 641 -18.17 -5.39 6.18
N PRO A 642 -18.27 -4.06 6.34
CA PRO A 642 -19.49 -3.31 6.06
C PRO A 642 -19.81 -3.35 4.55
N SER A 643 -21.04 -3.71 4.21
CA SER A 643 -21.58 -3.76 2.84
C SER A 643 -22.95 -3.07 2.79
N LEU A 644 -23.41 -2.72 1.59
CA LEU A 644 -24.69 -2.02 1.44
C LEU A 644 -25.86 -2.91 1.91
N GLY A 645 -26.41 -2.59 3.09
CA GLY A 645 -27.53 -3.31 3.70
C GLY A 645 -27.16 -4.44 4.68
N SER A 646 -25.87 -4.80 4.81
CA SER A 646 -25.41 -5.81 5.78
C SER A 646 -23.93 -5.65 6.12
N THR A 647 -23.53 -6.03 7.33
CA THR A 647 -22.14 -6.06 7.78
C THR A 647 -21.78 -7.48 8.15
N THR A 648 -20.83 -8.09 7.44
CA THR A 648 -20.33 -9.43 7.75
C THR A 648 -19.34 -9.33 8.91
N VAL A 649 -19.51 -10.17 9.92
CA VAL A 649 -18.57 -10.32 11.04
C VAL A 649 -17.91 -11.70 10.94
N LYS A 650 -16.58 -11.72 10.97
CA LYS A 650 -15.77 -12.94 11.07
C LYS A 650 -15.11 -12.97 12.45
N TYR A 651 -15.46 -13.94 13.28
CA TYR A 651 -14.84 -14.19 14.58
C TYR A 651 -13.77 -15.27 14.49
N LEU A 652 -12.60 -14.99 15.05
CA LEU A 652 -11.48 -15.93 15.17
C LEU A 652 -11.03 -16.02 16.62
N GLU A 653 -10.55 -17.21 16.97
CA GLU A 653 -10.04 -17.53 18.29
C GLU A 653 -8.84 -18.46 18.15
N PHE A 654 -7.78 -18.20 18.90
CA PHE A 654 -6.53 -18.96 18.94
C PHE A 654 -6.29 -19.45 20.36
N ALA A 655 -6.02 -20.74 20.53
CA ALA A 655 -5.70 -21.33 21.83
C ALA A 655 -4.17 -21.23 22.09
N PRO A 656 -3.72 -21.09 23.35
CA PRO A 656 -2.30 -21.00 23.68
C PRO A 656 -1.45 -22.16 23.14
N GLY A 657 -0.17 -21.91 22.94
CA GLY A 657 0.85 -22.85 22.47
C GLY A 657 1.04 -22.93 20.95
N ALA A 658 0.23 -22.25 20.13
CA ALA A 658 0.48 -22.10 18.69
C ALA A 658 -0.34 -20.97 18.04
N TRP A 659 0.26 -20.32 17.02
CA TRP A 659 -0.46 -19.48 16.04
C TRP A 659 -1.28 -20.32 15.06
N ARG A 660 -2.29 -21.02 15.58
CA ARG A 660 -3.29 -21.77 14.81
C ARG A 660 -4.68 -21.45 15.35
N PRO A 661 -5.65 -21.13 14.49
CA PRO A 661 -6.99 -20.84 14.96
C PRO A 661 -7.61 -22.15 15.51
N ARG A 662 -8.36 -22.04 16.61
CA ARG A 662 -9.07 -23.15 17.27
C ARG A 662 -10.01 -23.87 16.30
N TYR A 663 -10.42 -23.19 15.23
CA TYR A 663 -11.18 -23.75 14.11
C TYR A 663 -10.53 -23.39 12.75
N PRO A 664 -10.45 -24.32 11.77
CA PRO A 664 -9.86 -24.06 10.45
C PRO A 664 -10.55 -22.99 9.58
N LYS A 665 -11.70 -22.47 10.00
CA LYS A 665 -12.44 -21.40 9.33
C LYS A 665 -12.99 -20.43 10.38
N PRO A 666 -12.91 -19.10 10.15
CA PRO A 666 -13.53 -18.12 11.03
C PRO A 666 -15.03 -18.40 11.17
N ARG A 667 -15.61 -18.17 12.35
CA ARG A 667 -17.08 -18.17 12.48
C ARG A 667 -17.58 -16.90 11.78
N GLU A 668 -18.47 -17.03 10.81
CA GLU A 668 -18.92 -15.91 9.98
C GLU A 668 -20.43 -15.75 10.08
N PHE A 669 -20.90 -14.53 10.30
CA PHE A 669 -22.33 -14.19 10.37
C PHE A 669 -22.60 -12.76 9.89
N SER A 670 -23.84 -12.48 9.51
CA SER A 670 -24.23 -11.20 8.89
C SER A 670 -25.18 -10.42 9.78
N VAL A 671 -24.79 -9.19 10.13
CA VAL A 671 -25.63 -8.24 10.87
C VAL A 671 -26.32 -7.30 9.87
N GLY A 672 -27.61 -7.03 10.06
CA GLY A 672 -28.36 -6.16 9.15
C GLY A 672 -27.91 -4.69 9.24
N GLY A 673 -27.75 -4.04 8.09
CA GLY A 673 -27.30 -2.65 7.96
C GLY A 673 -25.79 -2.50 7.74
N PHE A 674 -25.38 -1.33 7.22
CA PHE A 674 -23.99 -0.89 7.14
C PHE A 674 -23.62 -0.26 8.49
N THR A 675 -22.75 -0.90 9.27
CA THR A 675 -22.45 -0.50 10.65
C THR A 675 -20.99 -0.80 11.02
N ARG A 676 -20.57 -0.37 12.20
CA ARG A 676 -19.28 -0.71 12.82
C ARG A 676 -19.48 -1.04 14.29
N PHE A 677 -18.77 -2.08 14.72
CA PHE A 677 -18.48 -2.38 16.11
C PHE A 677 -17.19 -1.65 16.49
N ALA A 678 -17.24 -0.84 17.55
CA ALA A 678 -16.05 -0.16 18.08
C ALA A 678 -15.15 -1.14 18.86
N ASP A 679 -15.78 -2.04 19.62
CA ASP A 679 -15.17 -3.08 20.46
C ASP A 679 -16.11 -4.31 20.53
N PHE A 680 -15.70 -5.37 21.21
CA PHE A 680 -16.54 -6.54 21.55
C PHE A 680 -16.21 -7.07 22.95
N ALA A 681 -17.10 -7.88 23.54
CA ALA A 681 -16.80 -8.64 24.76
C ALA A 681 -16.92 -10.14 24.53
N ILE A 682 -16.37 -10.93 25.46
CA ILE A 682 -16.45 -12.39 25.48
C ILE A 682 -16.90 -12.88 26.85
N THR A 683 -17.58 -14.02 26.89
CA THR A 683 -17.86 -14.84 28.08
C THR A 683 -17.32 -16.26 27.82
N PRO A 684 -17.46 -17.24 28.73
CA PRO A 684 -17.09 -18.63 28.43
C PRO A 684 -17.79 -19.19 27.18
N LYS A 685 -19.06 -18.86 26.95
CA LYS A 685 -19.86 -19.32 25.81
C LYS A 685 -20.01 -18.30 24.67
N TRP A 686 -20.10 -17.01 24.96
CA TRP A 686 -20.59 -15.98 24.02
C TRP A 686 -19.51 -14.98 23.58
N LEU A 687 -19.56 -14.60 22.31
CA LEU A 687 -19.11 -13.32 21.78
C LEU A 687 -20.29 -12.34 21.92
N VAL A 688 -20.01 -11.13 22.39
CA VAL A 688 -21.00 -10.06 22.58
C VAL A 688 -20.59 -8.87 21.73
N LEU A 689 -21.49 -8.39 20.88
CA LEU A 689 -21.35 -7.18 20.08
C LEU A 689 -22.45 -6.19 20.41
N ALA A 690 -22.16 -4.90 20.34
CA ALA A 690 -23.14 -3.83 20.48
C ALA A 690 -23.19 -3.03 19.18
N LYS A 691 -24.32 -3.11 18.48
CA LYS A 691 -24.58 -2.38 17.24
C LYS A 691 -25.21 -1.02 17.56
N PRO A 692 -24.56 0.10 17.24
CA PRO A 692 -25.14 1.43 17.41
C PRO A 692 -26.28 1.70 16.41
N PRO A 693 -27.24 2.59 16.74
CA PRO A 693 -28.33 2.98 15.85
C PRO A 693 -27.80 4.00 14.82
N LEU A 694 -27.30 3.49 13.70
CA LEU A 694 -26.72 4.30 12.62
C LEU A 694 -27.48 4.17 11.30
N LYS A 695 -27.61 5.29 10.59
CA LYS A 695 -28.04 5.40 9.19
C LYS A 695 -26.83 5.52 8.28
N ALA A 696 -26.93 4.97 7.07
CA ALA A 696 -25.84 4.97 6.10
C ALA A 696 -26.23 5.65 4.77
N ASP A 697 -25.43 6.62 4.34
CA ASP A 697 -25.50 7.27 3.03
C ASP A 697 -24.87 6.39 1.95
N GLY A 698 -25.67 5.46 1.43
CA GLY A 698 -25.24 4.56 0.35
C GLY A 698 -24.88 5.28 -0.96
N LEU A 699 -25.43 6.47 -1.22
CA LEU A 699 -25.04 7.29 -2.38
C LEU A 699 -23.66 7.91 -2.16
N GLY A 700 -23.44 8.51 -0.99
CA GLY A 700 -22.14 9.02 -0.57
C GLY A 700 -21.03 7.98 -0.65
N ALA A 701 -21.31 6.75 -0.19
CA ALA A 701 -20.38 5.62 -0.31
C ALA A 701 -20.03 5.32 -1.79
N ALA A 702 -21.03 5.30 -2.68
CA ALA A 702 -20.82 5.10 -4.11
C ALA A 702 -20.03 6.25 -4.78
N PHE A 703 -20.09 7.47 -4.22
CA PHE A 703 -19.31 8.63 -4.67
C PHE A 703 -17.96 8.83 -3.93
N GLY A 704 -17.50 7.86 -3.15
CA GLY A 704 -16.16 7.87 -2.54
C GLY A 704 -16.01 8.69 -1.25
N LYS A 705 -17.11 8.96 -0.53
CA LYS A 705 -17.06 9.40 0.88
C LYS A 705 -16.42 8.31 1.76
N THR A 706 -15.72 8.70 2.82
CA THR A 706 -15.13 7.78 3.81
C THR A 706 -16.20 7.10 4.68
N PHE A 707 -15.77 6.11 5.46
CA PHE A 707 -16.61 5.45 6.45
C PHE A 707 -17.23 6.45 7.46
N ALA A 708 -16.49 7.45 7.91
CA ALA A 708 -17.01 8.48 8.81
C ALA A 708 -17.99 9.44 8.10
N GLU A 709 -17.75 9.77 6.83
CA GLU A 709 -18.59 10.68 6.04
C GLU A 709 -19.94 10.05 5.58
N VAL A 710 -20.08 8.72 5.63
CA VAL A 710 -21.30 8.00 5.20
C VAL A 710 -22.19 7.53 6.35
N LEU A 711 -21.78 7.71 7.60
CA LEU A 711 -22.54 7.26 8.77
C LEU A 711 -23.10 8.44 9.57
N GLU A 712 -24.40 8.40 9.82
CA GLU A 712 -25.08 9.39 10.67
C GLU A 712 -25.81 8.69 11.82
N PHE A 713 -25.81 9.33 13.00
CA PHE A 713 -26.53 8.84 14.17
C PHE A 713 -28.04 8.89 13.95
N ASP A 714 -28.76 7.83 14.32
CA ASP A 714 -30.21 7.82 14.33
C ASP A 714 -30.75 7.87 15.77
N PRO A 715 -31.06 9.05 16.34
CA PRO A 715 -31.62 9.15 17.69
C PRO A 715 -33.04 8.55 17.80
N SER A 716 -33.67 8.18 16.67
CA SER A 716 -34.96 7.46 16.63
C SER A 716 -34.81 5.95 16.45
N GLY A 717 -33.60 5.44 16.23
CA GLY A 717 -33.30 4.03 16.05
C GLY A 717 -33.06 3.29 17.37
N THR A 718 -33.18 1.96 17.34
CA THR A 718 -32.81 1.07 18.45
C THR A 718 -31.40 0.54 18.26
N ALA A 719 -30.59 0.49 19.34
CA ALA A 719 -29.36 -0.27 19.34
C ALA A 719 -29.65 -1.78 19.45
N GLU A 720 -28.68 -2.64 19.16
CA GLU A 720 -28.83 -4.10 19.30
C GLU A 720 -27.63 -4.71 20.04
N LEU A 721 -27.89 -5.48 21.09
CA LEU A 721 -26.90 -6.42 21.64
C LEU A 721 -27.02 -7.75 20.90
N ILE A 722 -25.90 -8.23 20.36
CA ILE A 722 -25.83 -9.43 19.52
C ILE A 722 -24.93 -10.45 20.22
N PHE A 723 -25.50 -11.62 20.53
CA PHE A 723 -24.84 -12.72 21.21
C PHE A 723 -24.62 -13.86 20.23
N ALA A 724 -23.36 -14.21 19.98
CA ALA A 724 -22.94 -15.26 19.06
C ALA A 724 -22.10 -16.30 19.83
N THR A 725 -22.37 -17.59 19.71
CA THR A 725 -21.56 -18.60 20.43
C THR A 725 -20.10 -18.65 19.93
N ARG A 726 -19.11 -18.66 20.84
CA ARG A 726 -17.68 -18.72 20.48
C ARG A 726 -17.32 -20.01 19.74
N LEU A 727 -17.95 -21.12 20.12
CA LEU A 727 -17.65 -22.46 19.61
C LEU A 727 -18.58 -22.86 18.45
N ARG A 728 -17.98 -23.30 17.33
CA ARG A 728 -18.70 -23.73 16.10
C ARG A 728 -19.60 -24.97 16.24
N ARG A 729 -19.59 -25.67 17.38
CA ARG A 729 -20.45 -26.86 17.58
C ARG A 729 -21.89 -26.50 17.92
N ASP A 730 -22.08 -25.34 18.54
CA ASP A 730 -23.37 -24.88 19.06
C ASP A 730 -23.72 -23.52 18.44
N GLU A 731 -23.60 -23.39 17.11
CA GLU A 731 -23.80 -22.13 16.37
C GLU A 731 -25.21 -21.55 16.62
N GLN A 732 -25.26 -20.54 17.49
CA GLN A 732 -26.46 -19.79 17.89
C GLN A 732 -26.18 -18.30 17.79
N GLU A 733 -27.20 -17.54 17.38
CA GLU A 733 -27.19 -16.08 17.26
C GLU A 733 -28.47 -15.53 17.87
N VAL A 734 -28.32 -14.65 18.86
CA VAL A 734 -29.42 -14.03 19.56
C VAL A 734 -29.22 -12.52 19.53
N THR A 735 -30.05 -11.83 18.77
CA THR A 735 -30.13 -10.35 18.81
C THR A 735 -31.21 -9.93 19.80
N VAL A 736 -30.85 -9.00 20.69
CA VAL A 736 -31.72 -8.35 21.66
C VAL A 736 -31.70 -6.84 21.38
N PRO A 737 -32.80 -6.24 20.91
CA PRO A 737 -32.92 -4.79 20.79
C PRO A 737 -32.80 -4.13 22.17
N VAL A 738 -32.02 -3.05 22.26
CA VAL A 738 -31.85 -2.26 23.48
C VAL A 738 -32.12 -0.77 23.18
N ASP A 739 -32.08 0.06 24.22
CA ASP A 739 -32.24 1.50 24.12
C ASP A 739 -31.16 2.17 23.24
N ALA A 740 -31.43 3.37 22.72
CA ALA A 740 -30.69 4.04 21.65
C ALA A 740 -29.29 4.55 22.07
N LEU A 741 -28.41 3.65 22.49
CA LEU A 741 -27.07 3.93 22.98
C LEU A 741 -25.99 3.68 21.93
N VAL A 742 -24.87 4.37 22.12
CA VAL A 742 -23.60 4.05 21.45
C VAL A 742 -22.69 3.34 22.43
N CYS A 743 -22.28 2.12 22.09
CA CYS A 743 -21.21 1.42 22.79
C CYS A 743 -19.87 1.80 22.16
N GLU A 744 -19.03 2.51 22.91
CA GLU A 744 -17.66 2.87 22.48
C GLU A 744 -16.66 1.77 22.84
N GLU A 745 -16.82 1.17 24.02
CA GLU A 745 -15.96 0.10 24.53
C GLU A 745 -16.72 -0.76 25.57
N PHE A 746 -16.28 -2.01 25.74
CA PHE A 746 -16.76 -2.89 26.79
C PHE A 746 -15.78 -2.89 27.96
N ALA A 747 -16.30 -2.78 29.19
CA ALA A 747 -15.53 -3.04 30.40
C ALA A 747 -15.31 -4.55 30.55
N ASN A 748 -16.38 -5.35 30.49
CA ASN A 748 -16.33 -6.82 30.52
C ASN A 748 -17.71 -7.45 30.16
N ALA A 749 -17.76 -8.78 30.02
CA ALA A 749 -19.02 -9.54 30.03
C ALA A 749 -18.84 -10.90 30.73
N PHE A 750 -19.91 -11.46 31.28
CA PHE A 750 -19.90 -12.76 31.94
C PHE A 750 -21.28 -13.44 31.97
N GLU A 751 -21.32 -14.70 32.39
CA GLU A 751 -22.56 -15.47 32.55
C GLU A 751 -22.86 -15.63 34.06
N ASP A 752 -24.09 -15.32 34.48
CA ASP A 752 -24.53 -15.43 35.87
C ASP A 752 -26.04 -15.76 35.95
N GLY A 753 -26.44 -16.71 36.80
CA GLY A 753 -27.84 -17.09 37.00
C GLY A 753 -28.63 -17.50 35.74
N GLY A 754 -27.96 -17.92 34.66
CA GLY A 754 -28.58 -18.20 33.35
C GLY A 754 -28.77 -16.98 32.44
N ARG A 755 -28.34 -15.79 32.89
CA ARG A 755 -28.29 -14.54 32.12
C ARG A 755 -26.87 -14.29 31.62
N VAL A 756 -26.75 -13.41 30.61
CA VAL A 756 -25.47 -12.80 30.23
C VAL A 756 -25.44 -11.38 30.77
N VAL A 757 -24.44 -11.08 31.60
CA VAL A 757 -24.18 -9.75 32.14
C VAL A 757 -23.15 -9.06 31.25
N VAL A 758 -23.43 -7.83 30.84
CA VAL A 758 -22.61 -7.06 29.90
C VAL A 758 -22.41 -5.66 30.48
N ASP A 759 -21.16 -5.30 30.74
CA ASP A 759 -20.77 -3.99 31.26
C ASP A 759 -20.05 -3.22 30.16
N LEU A 760 -20.63 -2.08 29.76
CA LEU A 760 -20.17 -1.27 28.64
C LEU A 760 -20.25 0.22 28.92
N VAL A 761 -19.44 0.98 28.20
CA VAL A 761 -19.46 2.44 28.23
C VAL A 761 -20.44 2.93 27.16
N ALA A 762 -21.55 3.52 27.63
CA ALA A 762 -22.61 4.04 26.78
C ALA A 762 -22.49 5.56 26.62
N ALA A 763 -22.54 6.03 25.37
CA ALA A 763 -22.77 7.44 25.02
C ALA A 763 -24.20 7.65 24.49
N GLU A 764 -24.78 8.81 24.80
CA GLU A 764 -26.13 9.19 24.33
C GLU A 764 -26.19 9.58 22.84
N ARG A 765 -25.02 9.85 22.24
CA ARG A 765 -24.89 10.26 20.83
C ARG A 765 -23.61 9.73 20.23
N TRP A 766 -23.67 9.31 18.96
CA TRP A 766 -22.49 9.04 18.13
C TRP A 766 -21.88 10.36 17.64
N ASP A 767 -20.59 10.57 17.88
CA ASP A 767 -19.83 11.69 17.31
C ASP A 767 -18.42 11.29 16.84
N LEU A 768 -18.34 10.74 15.62
CA LEU A 768 -17.09 10.68 14.86
C LEU A 768 -16.68 12.04 14.25
N GLY A 769 -17.48 13.10 14.43
CA GLY A 769 -17.25 14.41 13.85
C GLY A 769 -17.59 14.48 12.35
N LYS A 770 -18.11 15.63 11.91
CA LYS A 770 -18.00 16.03 10.49
C LYS A 770 -16.68 16.77 10.34
N VAL A 771 -15.87 16.36 9.37
CA VAL A 771 -14.60 17.01 9.04
C VAL A 771 -14.89 18.26 8.19
N ASP A 772 -15.18 19.38 8.86
CA ASP A 772 -15.20 20.72 8.27
C ASP A 772 -13.80 21.36 8.39
N PRO A 773 -13.42 22.34 7.54
CA PRO A 773 -12.04 22.50 7.07
C PRO A 773 -11.03 22.81 8.17
N GLY A 774 -10.33 21.76 8.60
CA GLY A 774 -9.25 21.79 9.58
C GLY A 774 -9.12 20.44 10.29
N PRO A 775 -8.09 20.27 11.13
CA PRO A 775 -7.98 19.13 12.02
C PRO A 775 -9.03 19.21 13.12
N ARG A 776 -9.74 18.12 13.39
CA ARG A 776 -10.86 18.05 14.35
C ARG A 776 -10.55 18.73 15.68
N TRP A 777 -9.37 18.46 16.26
CA TRP A 777 -8.96 19.01 17.55
C TRP A 777 -8.72 20.53 17.56
N GLU A 778 -8.43 21.15 16.42
CA GLU A 778 -8.25 22.61 16.30
C GLU A 778 -9.60 23.35 16.22
N VAL A 779 -10.67 22.67 15.76
CA VAL A 779 -11.99 23.27 15.53
C VAL A 779 -12.99 22.87 16.62
N GLN A 780 -12.92 21.64 17.16
CA GLN A 780 -13.83 21.13 18.17
C GLN A 780 -13.60 21.80 19.54
N ASP A 781 -14.69 22.22 20.17
CA ASP A 781 -14.72 22.53 21.59
C ASP A 781 -14.69 21.21 22.39
N PRO A 782 -13.64 20.94 23.19
CA PRO A 782 -13.55 19.70 23.95
C PRO A 782 -14.70 19.52 24.95
N THR A 783 -15.36 20.59 25.39
CA THR A 783 -16.53 20.49 26.29
C THR A 783 -17.80 19.97 25.62
N GLN A 784 -17.78 19.76 24.29
CA GLN A 784 -18.88 19.18 23.52
C GLN A 784 -18.72 17.66 23.27
N VAL A 785 -17.69 17.01 23.81
CA VAL A 785 -17.56 15.55 23.77
C VAL A 785 -18.72 14.91 24.57
N PRO A 786 -19.52 14.00 23.97
CA PRO A 786 -20.66 13.41 24.67
C PRO A 786 -20.26 12.66 25.94
N LYS A 787 -21.07 12.81 27.00
CA LYS A 787 -20.92 12.02 28.23
C LYS A 787 -20.94 10.53 27.90
N ARG A 788 -20.07 9.80 28.59
CA ARG A 788 -19.84 8.36 28.46
C ARG A 788 -19.93 7.74 29.85
N SER A 789 -21.03 7.06 30.16
CA SER A 789 -21.31 6.49 31.49
C SER A 789 -21.25 4.97 31.45
N LEU A 790 -20.83 4.34 32.56
CA LEU A 790 -20.72 2.88 32.66
C LEU A 790 -22.08 2.28 33.04
N VAL A 791 -22.57 1.35 32.21
CA VAL A 791 -23.88 0.71 32.38
C VAL A 791 -23.78 -0.81 32.30
N ARG A 792 -24.64 -1.49 33.07
CA ARG A 792 -24.81 -2.94 33.11
C ARG A 792 -26.11 -3.35 32.42
N TYR A 793 -26.03 -4.32 31.51
CA TYR A 793 -27.16 -5.06 30.96
C TYR A 793 -27.16 -6.48 31.51
N GLU A 794 -28.27 -6.95 32.08
CA GLU A 794 -28.45 -8.35 32.49
C GLU A 794 -29.48 -8.99 31.56
N VAL A 795 -29.00 -9.74 30.57
CA VAL A 795 -29.78 -10.18 29.42
C VAL A 795 -30.20 -11.65 29.57
N ASP A 796 -31.51 -11.90 29.47
CA ASP A 796 -32.07 -13.24 29.31
C ASP A 796 -32.22 -13.53 27.82
N LEU A 797 -31.37 -14.41 27.29
CA LEU A 797 -31.34 -14.76 25.87
C LEU A 797 -32.52 -15.64 25.44
N SER A 798 -33.24 -16.26 26.38
CA SER A 798 -34.39 -17.12 26.09
C SER A 798 -35.67 -16.31 25.84
N THR A 799 -35.89 -15.27 26.65
CA THR A 799 -37.00 -14.32 26.51
C THR A 799 -36.66 -13.13 25.62
N LYS A 800 -35.36 -12.89 25.35
CA LYS A 800 -34.83 -11.68 24.72
C LYS A 800 -35.20 -10.40 25.48
N THR A 801 -35.19 -10.48 26.81
CA THR A 801 -35.44 -9.34 27.69
C THR A 801 -34.19 -9.00 28.50
N PHE A 802 -34.08 -7.75 28.94
CA PHE A 802 -32.95 -7.28 29.74
C PHE A 802 -33.41 -6.36 30.86
N THR A 803 -32.59 -6.25 31.90
CA THR A 803 -32.59 -5.12 32.83
C THR A 803 -31.37 -4.25 32.56
N LYS A 804 -31.49 -2.94 32.75
CA LYS A 804 -30.39 -1.97 32.63
C LYS A 804 -30.17 -1.29 33.98
N ARG A 805 -28.92 -1.19 34.44
CA ARG A 805 -28.49 -0.43 35.62
C ARG A 805 -27.36 0.52 35.24
N SER A 806 -27.39 1.75 35.76
CA SER A 806 -26.19 2.61 35.77
C SER A 806 -25.24 2.11 36.87
N LEU A 807 -23.98 1.87 36.53
CA LEU A 807 -22.93 1.49 37.48
C LEU A 807 -22.14 2.72 37.93
N CYS A 808 -21.86 3.64 37.02
CA CYS A 808 -21.18 4.90 37.31
C CYS A 808 -21.64 5.98 36.31
N ASP A 809 -22.06 7.13 36.82
CA ASP A 809 -22.49 8.29 36.03
C ASP A 809 -21.43 9.40 35.97
N ARG A 810 -20.15 9.03 35.95
CA ARG A 810 -19.06 9.94 35.57
C ARG A 810 -18.75 9.78 34.09
N HIS A 811 -18.17 10.81 33.49
CA HIS A 811 -17.61 10.69 32.15
C HIS A 811 -16.32 9.88 32.20
N LEU A 812 -16.39 8.66 31.66
CA LEU A 812 -15.32 7.67 31.66
C LEU A 812 -14.87 7.31 30.24
N GLY A 813 -13.68 6.72 30.16
CA GLY A 813 -13.22 5.97 29.01
C GLY A 813 -11.95 5.18 29.34
N PHE A 814 -11.45 4.43 28.36
CA PHE A 814 -10.40 3.44 28.56
C PHE A 814 -10.72 2.46 29.70
N THR A 815 -11.98 2.01 29.78
CA THR A 815 -12.40 1.03 30.79
C THR A 815 -11.70 -0.31 30.59
N SER A 816 -11.28 -0.91 31.70
CA SER A 816 -10.71 -2.25 31.77
C SER A 816 -11.04 -2.92 33.10
N VAL A 817 -10.84 -4.24 33.14
CA VAL A 817 -10.82 -5.03 34.38
C VAL A 817 -9.43 -5.65 34.56
N ASN A 818 -9.17 -6.25 35.72
CA ASN A 818 -8.01 -7.12 35.88
C ASN A 818 -8.02 -8.21 34.77
N PRO A 819 -6.96 -8.39 33.96
CA PRO A 819 -6.97 -9.32 32.82
C PRO A 819 -7.32 -10.77 33.17
N ALA A 820 -7.06 -11.22 34.41
CA ALA A 820 -7.46 -12.55 34.89
C ALA A 820 -8.99 -12.71 34.97
N TYR A 821 -9.74 -11.61 34.96
CA TYR A 821 -11.20 -11.53 35.05
C TYR A 821 -11.88 -11.24 33.69
N ASN A 822 -11.11 -11.10 32.59
CA ASN A 822 -11.67 -10.96 31.24
C ASN A 822 -12.55 -12.17 30.89
N GLY A 823 -13.84 -11.93 30.67
CA GLY A 823 -14.85 -12.96 30.43
C GLY A 823 -15.36 -13.68 31.68
N LYS A 824 -15.08 -13.17 32.89
CA LYS A 824 -15.54 -13.71 34.18
C LYS A 824 -16.31 -12.64 34.96
N LYS A 825 -17.09 -13.10 35.95
CA LYS A 825 -17.70 -12.21 36.95
C LYS A 825 -16.61 -11.44 37.68
N HIS A 826 -16.77 -10.13 37.78
CA HIS A 826 -15.81 -9.18 38.32
C HIS A 826 -16.57 -8.14 39.19
N ARG A 827 -15.84 -7.49 40.09
CA ARG A 827 -16.31 -6.43 40.98
C ARG A 827 -15.71 -5.05 40.65
N PHE A 828 -14.50 -4.99 40.12
CA PHE A 828 -13.78 -3.72 39.92
C PHE A 828 -13.57 -3.42 38.44
N VAL A 829 -13.93 -2.20 38.05
CA VAL A 829 -13.62 -1.60 36.74
C VAL A 829 -12.67 -0.43 36.95
N PHE A 830 -11.61 -0.36 36.15
CA PHE A 830 -10.64 0.72 36.14
C PHE A 830 -10.83 1.57 34.88
N ALA A 831 -10.75 2.89 35.00
CA ALA A 831 -11.07 3.81 33.91
C ALA A 831 -10.28 5.13 33.99
N ALA A 832 -10.05 5.75 32.84
CA ALA A 832 -9.75 7.18 32.78
C ALA A 832 -11.04 7.97 33.08
N VAL A 833 -10.93 9.04 33.86
CA VAL A 833 -12.08 9.86 34.29
C VAL A 833 -11.84 11.34 33.98
N ALA A 834 -12.87 12.03 33.51
CA ALA A 834 -12.81 13.47 33.28
C ALA A 834 -13.06 14.30 34.55
N HIS A 835 -12.55 15.54 34.56
CA HIS A 835 -12.78 16.50 35.66
C HIS A 835 -14.25 16.85 35.84
N SER A 836 -15.05 16.77 34.78
CA SER A 836 -16.48 17.05 34.73
C SER A 836 -17.21 15.99 33.89
N ASP A 837 -18.52 16.17 33.67
CA ASP A 837 -19.35 15.26 32.87
C ASP A 837 -19.09 15.30 31.35
N VAL A 838 -18.19 16.18 30.89
CA VAL A 838 -17.84 16.36 29.47
C VAL A 838 -16.35 16.69 29.33
N GLY A 839 -15.78 16.39 28.16
CA GLY A 839 -14.39 16.76 27.84
C GLY A 839 -13.33 15.76 28.31
N PRO A 840 -12.04 16.13 28.19
CA PRO A 840 -10.96 15.17 28.23
C PRO A 840 -10.75 14.57 29.62
N TYR A 841 -10.23 13.34 29.63
CA TYR A 841 -9.89 12.63 30.86
C TYR A 841 -8.75 13.35 31.59
N GLY A 842 -8.97 13.64 32.88
CA GLY A 842 -8.08 14.40 33.75
C GLY A 842 -7.58 13.60 34.96
N GLY A 843 -7.79 12.29 34.98
CA GLY A 843 -7.37 11.42 36.06
C GLY A 843 -7.76 9.95 35.86
N VAL A 844 -7.70 9.20 36.97
CA VAL A 844 -7.91 7.75 37.01
C VAL A 844 -8.95 7.41 38.10
N ALA A 845 -9.79 6.41 37.83
CA ALA A 845 -10.81 5.92 38.75
C ALA A 845 -10.85 4.38 38.83
N LYS A 846 -11.16 3.86 40.02
CA LYS A 846 -11.68 2.52 40.27
C LYS A 846 -13.17 2.65 40.61
N ILE A 847 -13.99 1.78 40.01
CA ILE A 847 -15.42 1.65 40.26
C ILE A 847 -15.68 0.27 40.85
N ASP A 848 -16.29 0.21 42.04
CA ASP A 848 -16.85 -1.02 42.60
C ASP A 848 -18.29 -1.19 42.09
N VAL A 849 -18.49 -2.13 41.16
CA VAL A 849 -19.77 -2.33 40.46
C VAL A 849 -20.85 -2.97 41.35
N GLU A 850 -20.48 -3.51 42.51
CA GLU A 850 -21.44 -4.02 43.48
C GLU A 850 -22.01 -2.86 44.31
N SER A 851 -21.14 -2.14 45.03
CA SER A 851 -21.53 -1.05 45.93
C SER A 851 -21.91 0.25 45.20
N GLY A 852 -21.35 0.50 44.02
CA GLY A 852 -21.43 1.78 43.31
C GLY A 852 -20.43 2.83 43.82
N GLU A 853 -19.50 2.47 44.71
CA GLU A 853 -18.45 3.39 45.17
C GLU A 853 -17.40 3.65 44.07
N ILE A 854 -16.91 4.89 44.03
CA ILE A 854 -15.87 5.35 43.11
C ILE A 854 -14.68 5.86 43.93
N ASP A 855 -13.51 5.29 43.70
CA ASP A 855 -12.23 5.71 44.26
C ASP A 855 -11.41 6.32 43.12
N GLU A 856 -11.27 7.65 43.12
CA GLU A 856 -10.67 8.40 42.02
C GLU A 856 -9.60 9.41 42.46
N TRP A 857 -8.76 9.78 41.50
CA TRP A 857 -7.77 10.83 41.64
C TRP A 857 -7.73 11.65 40.35
N LEU A 858 -7.75 12.98 40.50
CA LEU A 858 -7.75 13.95 39.41
C LEU A 858 -6.51 14.85 39.50
N GLY A 859 -5.89 15.12 38.36
CA GLY A 859 -4.71 15.98 38.24
C GLY A 859 -5.02 17.47 38.20
N GLY A 860 -4.07 18.23 37.65
CA GLY A 860 -4.24 19.63 37.25
C GLY A 860 -5.25 19.80 36.10
N ALA A 861 -5.81 21.01 35.96
CA ALA A 861 -6.77 21.31 34.88
C ALA A 861 -6.13 21.30 33.47
N SER A 862 -4.80 21.34 33.39
CA SER A 862 -3.99 21.19 32.18
C SER A 862 -3.37 19.80 32.01
N GLU A 863 -3.58 18.87 32.96
CA GLU A 863 -3.07 17.50 32.92
C GLU A 863 -4.14 16.55 32.34
N PHE A 864 -3.80 15.89 31.23
CA PHE A 864 -4.71 15.00 30.50
C PHE A 864 -4.17 13.58 30.48
N PHE A 865 -5.04 12.60 30.72
CA PHE A 865 -4.68 11.22 31.02
C PHE A 865 -5.08 10.25 29.89
N GLY A 866 -4.18 9.32 29.58
CA GLY A 866 -4.46 8.16 28.74
C GLY A 866 -4.98 6.97 29.55
N GLU A 867 -5.07 5.81 28.90
CA GLU A 867 -5.50 4.55 29.52
C GLU A 867 -4.74 4.22 30.82
N PRO A 868 -5.43 4.00 31.95
CA PRO A 868 -4.85 3.40 33.14
C PRO A 868 -4.82 1.88 32.99
N LEU A 869 -3.68 1.35 32.58
CA LEU A 869 -3.49 -0.07 32.37
C LEU A 869 -3.30 -0.80 33.71
N PHE A 870 -4.12 -1.81 33.99
CA PHE A 870 -3.92 -2.70 35.14
C PHE A 870 -2.71 -3.62 34.95
N VAL A 871 -1.85 -3.65 35.95
CA VAL A 871 -0.67 -4.52 36.05
C VAL A 871 -0.76 -5.33 37.34
N PRO A 872 -0.81 -6.68 37.30
CA PRO A 872 -0.89 -7.50 38.52
C PRO A 872 0.39 -7.39 39.36
N LYS A 873 0.25 -7.43 40.69
CA LYS A 873 1.36 -7.54 41.63
C LYS A 873 1.91 -8.96 41.65
N GLU A 874 3.22 -9.12 41.84
CA GLU A 874 3.85 -10.45 41.86
C GLU A 874 3.37 -11.26 43.08
N GLY A 875 2.96 -12.51 42.85
CA GLY A 875 2.58 -13.44 43.93
C GLY A 875 1.23 -13.16 44.61
N LEU A 876 0.43 -12.20 44.12
CA LEU A 876 -0.91 -11.90 44.61
C LEU A 876 -1.97 -12.18 43.52
N ASP A 877 -3.15 -12.64 43.93
CA ASP A 877 -4.21 -13.14 43.04
C ASP A 877 -5.58 -12.44 43.22
N GLY A 878 -5.68 -11.49 44.15
CA GLY A 878 -6.90 -10.71 44.35
C GLY A 878 -7.21 -9.77 43.17
N GLU A 879 -8.50 -9.49 42.97
CA GLU A 879 -8.98 -8.73 41.79
C GLU A 879 -8.35 -7.33 41.67
N GLU A 880 -8.14 -6.66 42.81
CA GLU A 880 -7.48 -5.35 42.93
C GLU A 880 -6.02 -5.42 43.40
N ASP A 881 -5.39 -6.61 43.43
CA ASP A 881 -3.96 -6.78 43.74
C ASP A 881 -3.08 -6.43 42.54
N GLY A 882 -3.01 -5.13 42.24
CA GLY A 882 -2.25 -4.60 41.12
C GLY A 882 -1.83 -3.14 41.29
N TYR A 883 -1.21 -2.65 40.23
CA TYR A 883 -0.94 -1.25 39.96
C TYR A 883 -1.76 -0.79 38.75
N LEU A 884 -2.06 0.52 38.68
CA LEU A 884 -2.48 1.16 37.43
C LEU A 884 -1.36 2.03 36.91
N ILE A 885 -0.95 1.82 35.65
CA ILE A 885 0.01 2.69 34.96
C ILE A 885 -0.74 3.53 33.94
N SER A 886 -0.67 4.86 34.07
CA SER A 886 -1.16 5.81 33.09
C SER A 886 -0.05 6.80 32.70
N VAL A 887 -0.17 7.35 31.49
CA VAL A 887 0.70 8.42 31.00
C VAL A 887 -0.15 9.68 30.87
N SER A 888 0.26 10.74 31.56
CA SER A 888 -0.35 12.07 31.43
C SER A 888 0.44 12.97 30.47
N PHE A 889 -0.20 14.00 29.96
CA PHE A 889 0.41 15.17 29.33
C PHE A 889 -0.11 16.43 30.03
N ASP A 890 0.80 17.22 30.60
CA ASP A 890 0.51 18.58 31.07
C ASP A 890 0.77 19.57 29.93
N GLY A 891 -0.31 20.15 29.41
CA GLY A 891 -0.20 21.14 28.35
C GLY A 891 0.31 22.50 28.82
N GLN A 892 0.32 22.83 30.11
CA GLN A 892 0.92 24.09 30.61
C GLN A 892 2.45 23.98 30.74
N GLU A 893 2.93 22.86 31.30
CA GLU A 893 4.36 22.57 31.44
C GLU A 893 5.02 21.99 30.17
N ASP A 894 4.23 21.63 29.16
CA ASP A 894 4.61 20.97 27.91
C ASP A 894 5.38 19.66 28.12
N LYS A 895 4.91 18.84 29.09
CA LYS A 895 5.60 17.61 29.54
C LYS A 895 4.64 16.44 29.67
N SER A 896 5.15 15.24 29.43
CA SER A 896 4.45 14.01 29.77
C SER A 896 5.03 13.37 31.02
N SER A 897 4.19 12.75 31.85
CA SER A 897 4.61 12.02 33.04
C SER A 897 4.03 10.61 33.06
N VAL A 898 4.76 9.69 33.69
CA VAL A 898 4.27 8.35 34.02
C VAL A 898 3.78 8.39 35.46
N LEU A 899 2.56 7.87 35.69
CA LEU A 899 1.95 7.76 37.01
C LEU A 899 1.60 6.31 37.30
N ILE A 900 2.03 5.83 38.46
CA ILE A 900 1.80 4.47 38.96
C ILE A 900 0.95 4.60 40.22
N PHE A 901 -0.26 4.05 40.22
CA PHE A 901 -1.18 4.03 41.36
C PHE A 901 -1.26 2.62 41.95
N ASP A 902 -1.48 2.48 43.26
CA ASP A 902 -1.95 1.21 43.83
C ASP A 902 -3.42 1.02 43.48
N ALA A 903 -3.79 -0.07 42.80
CA ALA A 903 -5.17 -0.28 42.35
C ALA A 903 -6.18 -0.38 43.53
N LYS A 904 -5.70 -0.64 44.75
CA LYS A 904 -6.53 -0.63 45.97
C LYS A 904 -6.91 0.77 46.45
N SER A 905 -6.17 1.82 46.08
CA SER A 905 -6.19 3.09 46.81
C SER A 905 -5.93 4.31 45.91
N ILE A 906 -6.71 4.48 44.84
CA ILE A 906 -6.50 5.50 43.80
C ILE A 906 -6.50 6.91 44.39
N SER A 907 -7.44 7.24 45.28
CA SER A 907 -7.55 8.56 45.93
C SER A 907 -6.37 8.93 46.83
N GLN A 908 -5.44 8.01 47.15
CA GLN A 908 -4.19 8.37 47.83
C GLN A 908 -3.17 9.02 46.87
N GLY A 909 -3.42 8.98 45.56
CA GLY A 909 -2.53 9.46 44.52
C GLY A 909 -1.53 8.39 44.05
N PRO A 910 -0.63 8.76 43.12
CA PRO A 910 0.37 7.85 42.61
C PRO A 910 1.37 7.44 43.71
N VAL A 911 1.68 6.14 43.78
CA VAL A 911 2.79 5.62 44.59
C VAL A 911 4.15 6.00 44.00
N CYS A 912 4.20 6.22 42.68
CA CYS A 912 5.37 6.71 41.97
C CYS A 912 4.94 7.56 40.77
N GLN A 913 5.59 8.71 40.58
CA GLN A 913 5.38 9.61 39.44
C GLN A 913 6.73 10.17 38.96
N PHE A 914 6.96 10.16 37.65
CA PHE A 914 8.17 10.75 37.06
C PHE A 914 7.91 11.35 35.66
N PRO A 915 8.54 12.48 35.30
CA PRO A 915 8.43 13.08 33.99
C PRO A 915 9.25 12.32 32.94
N LEU A 916 8.75 12.23 31.72
CA LEU A 916 9.53 11.78 30.55
C LEU A 916 10.47 12.91 30.08
N GLN A 917 11.59 12.56 29.43
CA GLN A 917 12.52 13.56 28.86
C GLN A 917 11.92 14.34 27.68
N THR A 918 10.92 13.74 27.01
CA THR A 918 10.21 14.27 25.85
C THR A 918 8.71 14.20 26.12
N ALA A 919 7.96 15.22 25.70
CA ALA A 919 6.51 15.13 25.66
C ALA A 919 6.08 14.12 24.59
N VAL A 920 5.13 13.25 24.94
CA VAL A 920 4.55 12.28 24.00
C VAL A 920 3.12 12.67 23.64
N PRO A 921 2.66 12.46 22.40
CA PRO A 921 1.27 12.67 22.03
C PRO A 921 0.33 11.74 22.79
N TYR A 922 -0.98 12.04 22.74
CA TYR A 922 -2.01 11.19 23.32
C TYR A 922 -1.96 9.76 22.75
N GLY A 923 -2.02 8.79 23.66
CA GLY A 923 -2.11 7.38 23.32
C GLY A 923 -3.54 6.89 23.15
N LEU A 924 -3.67 5.67 22.65
CA LEU A 924 -4.87 4.85 22.69
C LEU A 924 -4.61 3.66 23.63
N LYS A 925 -4.79 2.42 23.17
CA LYS A 925 -4.71 1.22 24.01
C LYS A 925 -3.26 0.75 24.28
N ALA A 926 -3.05 0.20 25.47
CA ALA A 926 -1.78 -0.32 25.95
C ALA A 926 -1.84 -1.82 26.29
N CYS A 927 -0.67 -2.45 26.46
CA CYS A 927 -0.54 -3.78 27.05
C CYS A 927 0.68 -3.85 27.99
N TRP A 928 0.64 -4.81 28.92
CA TRP A 928 1.72 -5.10 29.85
C TRP A 928 2.37 -6.42 29.47
N VAL A 929 3.70 -6.48 29.55
CA VAL A 929 4.44 -7.74 29.42
C VAL A 929 5.33 -7.92 30.66
N PRO A 930 5.04 -8.90 31.53
CA PRO A 930 5.85 -9.16 32.73
C PRO A 930 7.25 -9.64 32.35
N ASP A 931 8.24 -9.37 33.22
CA ASP A 931 9.65 -9.79 33.14
C ASP A 931 10.43 -9.39 31.87
N LEU A 932 9.77 -8.77 30.90
CA LEU A 932 10.38 -8.22 29.72
C LEU A 932 10.96 -6.84 30.02
N ALA A 933 12.14 -6.79 30.62
CA ALA A 933 12.87 -5.55 30.88
C ALA A 933 14.37 -5.69 30.58
N TYR A 934 15.01 -4.58 30.22
CA TYR A 934 16.38 -4.57 29.68
C TYR A 934 17.30 -3.67 30.50
N THR A 935 18.44 -4.20 30.89
CA THR A 935 19.54 -3.42 31.51
C THR A 935 20.23 -2.51 30.49
N PRO A 936 21.03 -1.51 30.92
CA PRO A 936 21.73 -0.60 30.01
C PRO A 936 22.71 -1.32 29.08
N GLU A 937 23.36 -2.38 29.57
CA GLU A 937 24.27 -3.20 28.78
C GLU A 937 23.54 -4.03 27.71
N GLU A 938 22.41 -4.64 28.07
CA GLU A 938 21.56 -5.38 27.13
C GLU A 938 20.97 -4.47 26.04
N MET A 939 20.45 -3.30 26.44
CA MET A 939 19.95 -2.29 25.50
C MET A 939 21.06 -1.83 24.57
N LYS A 940 22.22 -1.42 25.10
CA LYS A 940 23.37 -1.00 24.30
C LYS A 940 23.82 -2.08 23.33
N ARG A 941 23.86 -3.35 23.76
CA ARG A 941 24.22 -4.49 22.89
C ARG A 941 23.21 -4.70 21.77
N LYS A 942 21.91 -4.74 22.09
CA LYS A 942 20.82 -4.92 21.11
C LYS A 942 20.77 -3.75 20.11
N THR A 943 20.79 -2.51 20.59
CA THR A 943 20.70 -1.32 19.74
C THR A 943 21.97 -1.08 18.91
N THR A 944 23.16 -1.43 19.42
CA THR A 944 24.40 -1.38 18.62
C THR A 944 24.31 -2.32 17.41
N LEU A 945 23.87 -3.57 17.61
CA LEU A 945 23.67 -4.51 16.51
C LEU A 945 22.65 -3.97 15.49
N LEU A 946 21.49 -3.48 15.97
CA LEU A 946 20.48 -2.85 15.12
C LEU A 946 21.00 -1.63 14.37
N ARG A 947 21.79 -0.73 14.98
CA ARG A 947 22.42 0.40 14.28
C ARG A 947 23.45 -0.06 13.27
N MET A 948 24.20 -1.13 13.53
CA MET A 948 25.11 -1.71 12.53
C MET A 948 24.33 -2.31 11.34
N PHE A 949 23.20 -2.98 11.59
CA PHE A 949 22.33 -3.49 10.53
C PHE A 949 21.65 -2.36 9.75
N VAL A 950 21.06 -1.37 10.43
CA VAL A 950 20.42 -0.20 9.80
C VAL A 950 21.47 0.60 9.02
N LYS A 951 22.64 0.91 9.59
CA LYS A 951 23.70 1.62 8.88
C LYS A 951 24.16 0.85 7.65
N LYS A 952 24.43 -0.46 7.75
CA LYS A 952 24.75 -1.29 6.58
C LYS A 952 23.60 -1.34 5.57
N SER A 953 22.36 -1.39 6.02
CA SER A 953 21.18 -1.37 5.15
C SER A 953 21.02 -0.02 4.45
N THR A 954 21.26 1.10 5.12
CA THR A 954 21.27 2.44 4.50
C THR A 954 22.45 2.61 3.54
N GLU A 955 23.63 2.11 3.89
CA GLU A 955 24.79 2.05 2.98
C GLU A 955 24.52 1.15 1.76
N TRP A 956 23.84 0.02 1.96
CA TRP A 956 23.41 -0.88 0.88
C TRP A 956 22.31 -0.27 0.03
N ASN A 957 21.29 0.38 0.61
CA ASN A 957 20.23 1.07 -0.11
C ASN A 957 20.77 2.32 -0.82
N ALA A 958 21.78 2.99 -0.27
CA ALA A 958 22.48 4.10 -0.93
C ALA A 958 23.36 3.59 -2.08
N MET A 959 24.07 2.47 -1.90
CA MET A 959 24.69 1.74 -3.02
C MET A 959 23.65 1.31 -4.04
N GLU A 960 22.49 0.79 -3.63
CA GLU A 960 21.44 0.28 -4.52
C GLU A 960 20.72 1.41 -5.25
N MET A 961 20.59 2.60 -4.67
CA MET A 961 20.19 3.82 -5.38
C MET A 961 21.29 4.35 -6.31
N GLY A 962 22.57 4.25 -5.91
CA GLY A 962 23.71 4.47 -6.79
C GLY A 962 23.81 3.48 -7.95
N PHE A 963 23.32 2.25 -7.75
CA PHE A 963 23.23 1.23 -8.79
C PHE A 963 21.94 1.38 -9.60
N SER A 964 20.79 1.74 -9.04
CA SER A 964 19.53 1.87 -9.78
C SER A 964 19.57 3.08 -10.72
N SER A 965 20.22 4.18 -10.31
CA SER A 965 20.58 5.30 -11.19
C SER A 965 21.56 4.93 -12.32
N PHE A 966 22.26 3.79 -12.21
CA PHE A 966 23.14 3.21 -13.24
C PHE A 966 22.63 1.86 -13.82
N GLY A 967 21.40 1.43 -13.52
CA GLY A 967 20.81 0.16 -13.98
C GLY A 967 21.35 -1.14 -13.34
N GLY A 968 22.20 -1.07 -12.32
CA GLY A 968 22.88 -2.20 -11.66
C GLY A 968 21.97 -3.20 -10.94
N GLN A 969 20.77 -2.80 -10.51
CA GLN A 969 19.79 -3.71 -9.90
C GLN A 969 19.39 -4.87 -10.85
N ALA A 970 19.38 -4.60 -12.17
CA ALA A 970 19.16 -5.61 -13.21
C ALA A 970 20.38 -6.50 -13.51
N LEU A 971 21.57 -6.17 -12.98
CA LEU A 971 22.79 -6.96 -13.12
C LEU A 971 22.87 -8.06 -12.05
N PHE A 972 22.62 -7.72 -10.78
CA PHE A 972 22.76 -8.65 -9.66
C PHE A 972 21.69 -9.76 -9.65
N GLN A 973 20.43 -9.43 -9.98
CA GLN A 973 19.38 -10.45 -10.17
C GLN A 973 19.73 -11.46 -11.28
N LYS A 974 20.52 -11.06 -12.28
CA LYS A 974 20.99 -11.94 -13.38
C LYS A 974 22.11 -12.91 -12.99
N GLN A 975 22.67 -12.83 -11.79
CA GLN A 975 23.70 -13.75 -11.29
C GLN A 975 23.25 -14.64 -10.13
N GLY A 976 21.95 -14.62 -9.77
CA GLY A 976 21.38 -15.53 -8.77
C GLY A 976 21.73 -15.22 -7.31
N VAL A 977 22.49 -14.16 -7.04
CA VAL A 977 22.74 -13.67 -5.68
C VAL A 977 21.51 -12.88 -5.20
N LYS A 978 20.69 -13.50 -4.35
CA LYS A 978 19.73 -12.76 -3.53
C LYS A 978 20.47 -12.12 -2.35
N MET A 979 20.59 -10.80 -2.38
CA MET A 979 20.86 -10.02 -1.17
C MET A 979 19.65 -10.15 -0.22
N ARG A 980 19.92 -10.27 1.07
CA ARG A 980 18.96 -10.58 2.13
C ARG A 980 19.08 -9.56 3.25
#